data_AF-A0AAE0WY55-F1
#
_entry.id   AF-A0AAE0WY55-F1
#
_cell.length_a   1.000
_cell.length_b   1.000
_cell.length_c   1.000
_cell.angle_alpha   90.00
_cell.angle_beta   90.00
_cell.angle_gamma   90.00
#
_symmetry.space_group_name_H-M   'P 1'
#
loop_
_entity.id
_entity.type
_entity.pdbx_description
1 polymer ?
#
loop_
_entity_poly.entity_id
_entity_poly.type
_entity_poly.pdbx_seq_one_letter_code
_entity_poly.pdbx_strand_id
1 'polypeptide(L)'
;MASCKHTQLWLDVSAHAKEAGYTQQSSQQRLAATQASGRCSKDKASSRGVRDAMSATTFRPPLVLPGDELAWDPKCSPQSFRSWKQEKNRNAVTNRRRNVYVTAPPTLGKDRGCFKPDTNLKPMPRPKLQLPTTTDVIDYLQSFYHGMPVKVLDPPKSELVPWYVGEGSKDKSTRIGLNVSGEFVTIRVRWTDLFAVQLNLNDLLDAAISILPNDAYALLMMVDHDLYEDEEDDFCCGRAYGGSRVAVVSTARYNPRLDETHGVDREHAWSASHCRAYVGDCCAPDRKKSKKRKLNELEGPVPADNPMSSALAAHIACKTKKDKIAQKAELETLWLGRVCKTASHELGHCFGIGHCTYYACVMQGTAGLPEDARQPPYLCPIDTAKLLHATGAKEADWIRAVMRFCYKFPEDRLFRAFAAWLANIMSTQFLLTGVTGGLGARVLNDMLHIHHVPPANIIATSRSGRNRQRFEALGVKFRVADYGHPDTLHTAFEGAENLLFVSSSERDTPKRNSEHENVVAAAKQKGVGRVWYVSLALGGFGSGSMVGFQQAHYQTEEMLKQSGINFVSLRAGVYTDAFPLFLNWYPSSVEALLPRLTPSVESGRVAWTSRDELGEGIATLLAKGLDAFPSIKPQTDRNLILLTGPVAESHVALVDAINRARGTDIPIQWLETQNWVEASAKDDICGKPAAWFQARVIWFQGICDGDAATVDIALQTLLGRRPASGPETLQRLLKKDGDYTWHQNHMSVGK
;
A
#
# COMPACT_ATOMS: atom_id res chain seq x y z
N MET A 1 -20.30 10.29 -30.06
CA MET A 1 -18.98 9.91 -30.63
C MET A 1 -18.59 8.54 -30.09
N ALA A 2 -17.78 7.76 -30.80
CA ALA A 2 -17.24 6.52 -30.24
C ALA A 2 -16.28 6.86 -29.08
N SER A 3 -16.35 6.12 -27.97
CA SER A 3 -15.49 6.34 -26.80
C SER A 3 -14.01 6.13 -27.16
N CYS A 4 -13.14 7.01 -26.67
CA CYS A 4 -11.70 6.96 -26.81
C CYS A 4 -11.14 5.67 -26.21
N LYS A 5 -10.24 5.01 -26.94
CA LYS A 5 -9.65 3.73 -26.53
C LYS A 5 -8.40 3.89 -25.65
N HIS A 6 -7.86 5.10 -25.53
CA HIS A 6 -6.66 5.41 -24.74
C HIS A 6 -5.45 4.50 -25.03
N THR A 7 -5.25 4.10 -26.29
CA THR A 7 -4.22 3.12 -26.68
C THR A 7 -2.80 3.66 -26.65
N GLN A 8 -2.64 4.99 -26.69
CA GLN A 8 -1.35 5.67 -26.67
C GLN A 8 -1.41 6.89 -25.74
N LEU A 9 -0.34 7.08 -24.97
CA LEU A 9 -0.21 8.19 -24.03
C LEU A 9 0.99 9.08 -24.38
N TRP A 10 0.86 10.38 -24.13
CA TRP A 10 1.87 11.39 -24.36
C TRP A 10 2.87 11.48 -23.20
N LEU A 11 4.04 10.83 -23.32
CA LEU A 11 4.99 10.64 -22.19
C LEU A 11 5.86 11.87 -21.87
N ASP A 12 5.91 12.86 -22.77
CA ASP A 12 6.70 14.08 -22.63
C ASP A 12 5.80 15.30 -22.32
N VAL A 13 6.35 16.51 -22.26
CA VAL A 13 5.54 17.73 -22.27
C VAL A 13 4.73 17.83 -23.57
N SER A 14 3.56 18.45 -23.51
CA SER A 14 2.72 18.72 -24.67
C SER A 14 3.44 19.59 -25.71
N ALA A 15 3.02 19.53 -26.97
CA ALA A 15 3.61 20.35 -28.03
C ALA A 15 3.50 21.86 -27.74
N HIS A 16 2.38 22.29 -27.14
CA HIS A 16 2.15 23.68 -26.78
C HIS A 16 3.07 24.18 -25.65
N ALA A 17 3.64 23.31 -24.82
CA ALA A 17 4.56 23.70 -23.75
C ALA A 17 5.72 24.55 -24.26
N LYS A 18 6.26 24.20 -25.44
CA LYS A 18 7.35 24.94 -26.07
C LYS A 18 6.91 26.31 -26.58
N GLU A 19 5.68 26.43 -27.08
CA GLU A 19 5.10 27.68 -27.56
C GLU A 19 4.83 28.64 -26.39
N ALA A 20 4.33 28.10 -25.28
CA ALA A 20 4.18 28.82 -24.03
C ALA A 20 5.54 29.19 -23.39
N GLY A 21 6.64 28.53 -23.78
CA GLY A 21 7.97 28.77 -23.21
C GLY A 21 8.27 27.99 -21.92
N TYR A 22 7.43 27.01 -21.59
CA TYR A 22 7.70 26.06 -20.51
C TYR A 22 8.79 25.07 -20.95
N THR A 23 9.76 24.81 -20.06
CA THR A 23 10.79 23.79 -20.26
C THR A 23 10.86 22.90 -19.03
N GLN A 24 10.67 21.61 -19.22
CA GLN A 24 10.77 20.66 -18.12
C GLN A 24 12.24 20.55 -17.65
N GLN A 25 12.45 20.59 -16.34
CA GLN A 25 13.78 20.38 -15.75
C GLN A 25 14.26 18.96 -16.03
N SER A 26 15.57 18.80 -16.23
CA SER A 26 16.20 17.50 -16.50
C SER A 26 15.99 16.50 -15.35
N SER A 27 16.07 15.20 -15.63
CA SER A 27 15.95 14.14 -14.61
C SER A 27 16.93 14.32 -13.45
N GLN A 28 18.15 14.83 -13.71
CA GLN A 28 19.13 15.14 -12.66
C GLN A 28 18.69 16.30 -11.76
N GLN A 29 18.14 17.37 -12.34
CA GLN A 29 17.59 18.49 -11.58
C GLN A 29 16.38 18.06 -10.74
N ARG A 30 15.47 17.26 -11.31
CA ARG A 30 14.31 16.72 -10.59
C ARG A 30 14.73 15.80 -9.45
N LEU A 31 15.72 14.94 -9.66
CA LEU A 31 16.28 14.11 -8.60
C LEU A 31 17.00 14.94 -7.53
N ALA A 32 17.74 15.97 -7.91
CA ALA A 32 18.35 16.89 -6.94
C ALA A 32 17.30 17.65 -6.12
N ALA A 33 16.16 17.99 -6.73
CA ALA A 33 15.06 18.68 -6.07
C ALA A 33 14.35 17.86 -4.99
N THR A 34 14.48 16.52 -4.99
CA THR A 34 13.95 15.67 -3.91
C THR A 34 14.88 15.62 -2.69
N GLN A 35 16.13 16.08 -2.81
CA GLN A 35 17.16 15.91 -1.78
C GLN A 35 17.27 17.15 -0.88
N ALA A 36 17.42 16.93 0.43
CA ALA A 36 17.62 18.03 1.39
C ALA A 36 18.88 18.86 1.11
N SER A 37 19.90 18.23 0.51
CA SER A 37 21.16 18.88 0.11
C SER A 37 21.02 19.69 -1.18
N GLY A 38 19.98 19.43 -2.00
CA GLY A 38 19.85 19.94 -3.36
C GLY A 38 20.90 19.35 -4.33
N ARG A 39 21.57 18.24 -3.97
CA ARG A 39 22.59 17.57 -4.78
C ARG A 39 22.34 16.07 -4.82
N CYS A 40 22.57 15.45 -5.96
CA CYS A 40 22.57 13.99 -6.10
C CYS A 40 23.98 13.51 -6.51
N SER A 41 24.46 12.38 -5.95
CA SER A 41 25.73 11.78 -6.41
C SER A 41 25.53 11.14 -7.78
N LYS A 42 26.58 11.15 -8.62
CA LYS A 42 26.54 10.53 -9.95
C LYS A 42 26.15 9.04 -9.88
N ASP A 43 26.65 8.32 -8.87
CA ASP A 43 26.35 6.89 -8.68
C ASP A 43 24.87 6.64 -8.33
N LYS A 44 24.28 7.42 -7.41
CA LYS A 44 22.85 7.30 -7.06
C LYS A 44 21.92 7.65 -8.22
N ALA A 45 22.24 8.70 -8.99
CA ALA A 45 21.49 9.09 -10.18
C ALA A 45 21.56 8.04 -11.30
N SER A 46 22.60 7.20 -11.29
CA SER A 46 22.78 6.13 -12.26
C SER A 46 22.09 4.81 -11.87
N SER A 47 21.57 4.66 -10.65
CA SER A 47 20.92 3.42 -10.25
C SER A 47 19.58 3.21 -10.98
N ARG A 48 19.35 2.00 -11.52
CA ARG A 48 18.16 1.67 -12.33
C ARG A 48 16.86 1.89 -11.54
N GLY A 49 16.83 1.48 -10.27
CA GLY A 49 15.67 1.65 -9.39
C GLY A 49 15.25 3.11 -9.14
N VAL A 50 16.21 4.03 -9.00
CA VAL A 50 15.89 5.47 -8.83
C VAL A 50 15.38 6.09 -10.13
N ARG A 51 15.91 5.68 -11.29
CA ARG A 51 15.42 6.15 -12.60
C ARG A 51 14.01 5.65 -12.89
N ASP A 52 13.71 4.40 -12.57
CA ASP A 52 12.40 3.78 -12.81
C ASP A 52 11.33 4.38 -11.87
N ALA A 53 11.67 4.62 -10.60
CA ALA A 53 10.77 5.25 -9.62
C ALA A 53 10.37 6.71 -9.98
N MET A 54 11.26 7.45 -10.66
CA MET A 54 11.03 8.86 -11.06
C MET A 54 10.74 9.04 -12.55
N SER A 55 10.48 7.94 -13.26
CA SER A 55 10.24 7.90 -14.70
C SER A 55 8.90 8.53 -15.10
N ALA A 56 8.78 8.94 -16.38
CA ALA A 56 7.53 9.42 -16.97
C ALA A 56 6.41 8.36 -17.02
N THR A 57 6.74 7.10 -16.77
CA THR A 57 5.80 5.98 -16.63
C THR A 57 5.25 5.84 -15.20
N THR A 58 5.84 6.54 -14.23
CA THR A 58 5.35 6.62 -12.84
C THR A 58 4.76 7.99 -12.53
N PHE A 59 5.51 9.06 -12.81
CA PHE A 59 5.11 10.45 -12.60
C PHE A 59 5.20 11.21 -13.93
N ARG A 60 4.07 11.71 -14.43
CA ARG A 60 4.01 12.39 -15.72
C ARG A 60 4.66 13.76 -15.66
N PRO A 61 5.22 14.27 -16.77
CA PRO A 61 5.46 15.70 -16.90
C PRO A 61 4.15 16.48 -16.73
N PRO A 62 4.21 17.75 -16.29
CA PRO A 62 3.08 18.65 -16.39
C PRO A 62 2.50 18.64 -17.79
N LEU A 63 1.17 18.56 -17.88
CA LEU A 63 0.49 18.80 -19.14
C LEU A 63 0.32 20.31 -19.29
N VAL A 64 0.71 20.88 -20.45
CA VAL A 64 0.65 22.32 -20.71
C VAL A 64 -0.15 22.57 -21.99
N LEU A 65 -1.46 22.70 -21.88
CA LEU A 65 -2.35 22.97 -23.00
C LEU A 65 -2.67 24.47 -23.10
N PRO A 66 -3.20 24.94 -24.24
CA PRO A 66 -3.66 26.32 -24.35
C PRO A 66 -4.68 26.66 -23.26
N GLY A 67 -4.44 27.75 -22.54
CA GLY A 67 -5.30 28.20 -21.44
C GLY A 67 -5.05 27.54 -20.09
N ASP A 68 -4.07 26.63 -19.98
CA ASP A 68 -3.62 26.09 -18.69
C ASP A 68 -2.77 27.12 -17.92
N GLU A 69 -2.72 27.00 -16.60
CA GLU A 69 -1.97 27.92 -15.72
C GLU A 69 -0.50 28.02 -16.12
N LEU A 70 0.15 26.88 -16.40
CA LEU A 70 1.55 26.85 -16.84
C LEU A 70 1.76 27.36 -18.27
N ALA A 71 0.69 27.50 -19.06
CA ALA A 71 0.78 28.16 -20.37
C ALA A 71 0.80 29.70 -20.20
N TRP A 72 0.13 30.22 -19.17
CA TRP A 72 0.12 31.65 -18.83
C TRP A 72 1.35 32.07 -18.01
N ASP A 73 1.75 31.27 -17.01
CA ASP A 73 2.98 31.46 -16.24
C ASP A 73 3.98 30.28 -16.43
N PRO A 74 4.61 30.19 -17.61
CA PRO A 74 5.60 29.14 -17.92
C PRO A 74 6.88 29.24 -17.09
N LYS A 75 7.10 30.39 -16.41
CA LYS A 75 8.29 30.69 -15.61
C LYS A 75 8.01 30.66 -14.10
N CYS A 76 6.85 30.13 -13.71
CA CYS A 76 6.49 29.92 -12.31
C CYS A 76 7.64 29.25 -11.55
N SER A 77 8.08 29.88 -10.45
CA SER A 77 9.31 29.51 -9.76
C SER A 77 9.18 28.13 -9.11
N PRO A 78 10.01 27.13 -9.49
CA PRO A 78 9.91 25.79 -8.92
C PRO A 78 10.38 25.76 -7.46
N GLN A 79 9.58 25.14 -6.58
CA GLN A 79 9.96 24.94 -5.18
C GLN A 79 10.57 23.54 -4.96
N SER A 80 11.88 23.45 -4.76
CA SER A 80 12.56 22.19 -4.39
C SER A 80 12.32 21.80 -2.92
N PHE A 81 12.61 20.55 -2.54
CA PHE A 81 12.58 20.13 -1.14
C PHE A 81 13.56 20.94 -0.26
N ARG A 82 14.76 21.22 -0.78
CA ARG A 82 15.74 22.06 -0.09
C ARG A 82 15.23 23.47 0.15
N SER A 83 14.71 24.14 -0.88
CA SER A 83 14.21 25.52 -0.75
C SER A 83 13.02 25.59 0.20
N TRP A 84 12.07 24.64 0.08
CA TRP A 84 10.95 24.50 1.02
C TRP A 84 11.42 24.31 2.47
N LYS A 85 12.43 23.46 2.68
CA LYS A 85 12.97 23.21 4.03
C LYS A 85 13.66 24.45 4.64
N GLN A 86 14.24 25.30 3.79
CA GLN A 86 14.95 26.53 4.18
C GLN A 86 14.02 27.75 4.27
N GLU A 87 12.75 27.59 3.93
CA GLU A 87 11.78 28.67 3.90
C GLU A 87 11.45 29.14 5.32
N LYS A 88 11.90 30.36 5.65
CA LYS A 88 11.77 30.94 7.00
C LYS A 88 10.33 31.22 7.40
N ASN A 89 9.48 31.54 6.42
CA ASN A 89 8.07 31.88 6.65
C ASN A 89 7.18 30.63 6.72
N ARG A 90 7.74 29.44 6.53
CA ARG A 90 6.98 28.19 6.60
C ARG A 90 6.56 27.88 8.03
N ASN A 91 5.30 27.54 8.18
CA ASN A 91 4.72 27.06 9.42
C ASN A 91 5.28 25.69 9.82
N ALA A 92 6.11 25.65 10.88
CA ALA A 92 6.62 24.40 11.43
C ALA A 92 5.50 23.58 12.09
N VAL A 93 5.50 22.27 11.86
CA VAL A 93 4.69 21.29 12.59
C VAL A 93 5.36 21.06 13.95
N THR A 94 4.63 21.24 15.05
CA THR A 94 5.17 21.10 16.40
C THR A 94 4.21 20.29 17.27
N ASN A 95 4.68 19.72 18.37
CA ASN A 95 3.81 18.98 19.29
C ASN A 95 2.65 19.84 19.85
N ARG A 96 2.82 21.17 19.92
CA ARG A 96 1.78 22.11 20.38
C ARG A 96 0.76 22.45 19.31
N ARG A 97 1.17 22.49 18.04
CA ARG A 97 0.36 22.86 16.88
C ARG A 97 0.51 21.81 15.79
N ARG A 98 -0.29 20.74 15.89
CA ARG A 98 -0.26 19.59 14.97
C ARG A 98 -1.63 19.15 14.46
N ASN A 99 -2.72 19.73 14.95
CA ASN A 99 -4.07 19.29 14.57
C ASN A 99 -4.51 20.02 13.31
N VAL A 100 -4.97 19.30 12.29
CA VAL A 100 -5.69 19.89 11.16
C VAL A 100 -7.17 19.87 11.51
N TYR A 101 -7.82 21.02 11.44
CA TYR A 101 -9.25 21.13 11.68
C TYR A 101 -10.00 21.31 10.35
N VAL A 102 -11.21 20.77 10.28
CA VAL A 102 -12.13 20.94 9.14
C VAL A 102 -13.48 21.40 9.67
N THR A 103 -14.07 22.44 9.09
CA THR A 103 -15.44 22.86 9.42
C THR A 103 -16.44 22.21 8.48
N ALA A 104 -17.66 21.97 8.97
CA ALA A 104 -18.78 21.71 8.08
C ALA A 104 -19.17 22.98 7.30
N PRO A 105 -19.81 22.85 6.12
CA PRO A 105 -20.42 23.98 5.42
C PRO A 105 -21.41 24.74 6.29
N PRO A 106 -21.44 26.09 6.22
CA PRO A 106 -22.39 26.88 6.99
C PRO A 106 -23.82 26.63 6.53
N THR A 107 -24.71 26.46 7.50
CA THR A 107 -26.14 26.27 7.25
C THR A 107 -26.84 27.62 7.04
N LEU A 108 -28.04 27.61 6.46
CA LEU A 108 -28.86 28.83 6.38
C LEU A 108 -29.60 29.04 7.70
N GLY A 109 -29.52 30.24 8.27
CA GLY A 109 -30.26 30.62 9.47
C GLY A 109 -31.78 30.57 9.27
N LYS A 110 -32.52 30.55 10.38
CA LYS A 110 -34.00 30.46 10.37
C LYS A 110 -34.66 31.65 9.66
N ASP A 111 -34.10 32.84 9.84
CA ASP A 111 -34.51 34.04 9.12
C ASP A 111 -33.84 34.07 7.75
N ARG A 112 -34.63 33.93 6.69
CA ARG A 112 -34.13 33.96 5.31
C ARG A 112 -34.00 35.38 4.76
N GLY A 113 -34.45 36.44 5.46
CA GLY A 113 -34.31 37.86 5.09
C GLY A 113 -34.11 38.15 3.59
N CYS A 114 -32.93 38.68 3.25
CA CYS A 114 -32.47 39.00 1.89
C CYS A 114 -32.00 37.79 1.05
N PHE A 115 -31.97 36.57 1.61
CA PHE A 115 -31.84 35.30 0.87
C PHE A 115 -33.15 34.93 0.13
N LYS A 116 -33.75 35.90 -0.57
CA LYS A 116 -34.75 35.63 -1.60
C LYS A 116 -34.01 35.60 -2.92
N PRO A 117 -33.53 34.43 -3.40
CA PRO A 117 -33.16 34.33 -4.80
C PRO A 117 -34.38 34.78 -5.60
N ASP A 118 -34.17 35.69 -6.55
CA ASP A 118 -35.21 36.08 -7.50
C ASP A 118 -35.76 34.78 -8.09
N THR A 119 -37.02 34.44 -7.78
CA THR A 119 -37.58 33.08 -7.92
C THR A 119 -37.80 32.65 -9.37
N ASN A 120 -37.14 33.31 -10.32
CA ASN A 120 -37.22 33.07 -11.76
C ASN A 120 -36.10 32.15 -12.30
N LEU A 121 -35.10 31.79 -11.48
CA LEU A 121 -34.11 30.78 -11.87
C LEU A 121 -34.72 29.38 -11.75
N LYS A 122 -35.09 28.80 -12.90
CA LYS A 122 -35.67 27.45 -12.99
C LYS A 122 -34.66 26.42 -12.44
N PRO A 123 -34.98 25.67 -11.37
CA PRO A 123 -34.13 24.56 -10.95
C PRO A 123 -34.06 23.51 -12.07
N MET A 124 -32.84 23.12 -12.44
CA MET A 124 -32.62 22.10 -13.47
C MET A 124 -33.33 20.77 -13.09
N PRO A 125 -34.19 20.21 -13.95
CA PRO A 125 -34.99 19.02 -13.64
C PRO A 125 -34.14 17.75 -13.76
N ARG A 126 -33.35 17.40 -12.73
CA ARG A 126 -32.53 16.17 -12.70
C ARG A 126 -32.51 15.54 -11.28
N PRO A 127 -32.46 14.21 -11.11
CA PRO A 127 -32.64 13.51 -9.81
C PRO A 127 -31.60 13.91 -8.76
N LYS A 128 -31.91 14.22 -7.49
CA LYS A 128 -30.90 14.80 -6.56
C LYS A 128 -29.64 13.91 -6.34
N LEU A 129 -28.44 14.49 -6.47
CA LEU A 129 -27.16 13.93 -6.01
C LEU A 129 -26.91 14.35 -4.55
N GLN A 130 -26.29 13.48 -3.77
CA GLN A 130 -25.84 13.79 -2.41
C GLN A 130 -24.55 14.63 -2.44
N LEU A 131 -24.50 15.65 -1.58
CA LEU A 131 -23.31 16.48 -1.36
C LEU A 131 -22.21 15.67 -0.66
N PRO A 132 -20.92 15.94 -0.94
CA PRO A 132 -19.81 15.39 -0.17
C PRO A 132 -19.95 15.69 1.32
N THR A 133 -19.82 14.67 2.17
CA THR A 133 -19.91 14.88 3.61
C THR A 133 -18.58 15.35 4.19
N THR A 134 -18.63 16.21 5.21
CA THR A 134 -17.42 16.65 5.94
C THR A 134 -16.65 15.46 6.52
N THR A 135 -17.35 14.41 6.95
CA THR A 135 -16.73 13.19 7.48
C THR A 135 -15.90 12.47 6.42
N ASP A 136 -16.41 12.30 5.21
CA ASP A 136 -15.66 11.66 4.12
C ASP A 136 -14.42 12.47 3.73
N VAL A 137 -14.52 13.81 3.73
CA VAL A 137 -13.38 14.70 3.48
C VAL A 137 -12.35 14.60 4.61
N ILE A 138 -12.77 14.57 5.87
CA ILE A 138 -11.87 14.36 7.02
C ILE A 138 -11.16 13.01 6.90
N ASP A 139 -11.88 11.94 6.60
CA ASP A 139 -11.31 10.59 6.43
C ASP A 139 -10.25 10.55 5.32
N TYR A 140 -10.51 11.24 4.20
CA TYR A 140 -9.54 11.37 3.12
C TYR A 140 -8.31 12.15 3.57
N LEU A 141 -8.50 13.33 4.16
CA LEU A 141 -7.41 14.19 4.60
C LEU A 141 -6.59 13.54 5.71
N GLN A 142 -7.20 12.76 6.60
CA GLN A 142 -6.52 11.96 7.61
C GLN A 142 -5.60 10.89 6.99
N SER A 143 -5.99 10.39 5.83
CA SER A 143 -5.20 9.43 5.04
C SER A 143 -4.11 10.14 4.24
N PHE A 144 -4.43 11.27 3.59
CA PHE A 144 -3.52 12.04 2.74
C PHE A 144 -2.42 12.74 3.56
N TYR A 145 -2.77 13.37 4.68
CA TYR A 145 -1.85 13.98 5.64
C TYR A 145 -1.48 13.02 6.77
N HIS A 146 -1.29 11.73 6.45
CA HIS A 146 -0.96 10.69 7.43
C HIS A 146 0.18 11.14 8.37
N GLY A 147 0.01 10.88 9.68
CA GLY A 147 0.89 11.40 10.75
C GLY A 147 0.33 12.63 11.49
N MET A 148 -0.63 13.33 10.88
CA MET A 148 -1.33 14.48 11.48
C MET A 148 -2.74 14.09 11.91
N PRO A 149 -3.20 14.44 13.12
CA PRO A 149 -4.61 14.31 13.47
C PRO A 149 -5.46 15.28 12.66
N VAL A 150 -6.54 14.78 12.04
CA VAL A 150 -7.54 15.60 11.34
C VAL A 150 -8.86 15.49 12.09
N LYS A 151 -9.43 16.64 12.47
CA LYS A 151 -10.59 16.72 13.37
C LYS A 151 -11.67 17.63 12.79
N VAL A 152 -12.91 17.38 13.15
CA VAL A 152 -13.96 18.40 12.98
C VAL A 152 -13.73 19.52 13.99
N LEU A 153 -13.97 20.76 13.60
CA LEU A 153 -14.03 21.88 14.53
C LEU A 153 -15.43 21.97 15.16
N ASP A 154 -15.50 21.96 16.49
CA ASP A 154 -16.71 22.08 17.33
C ASP A 154 -16.61 23.40 18.12
N PRO A 155 -17.66 24.26 18.26
CA PRO A 155 -19.11 24.04 18.06
C PRO A 155 -19.62 24.00 16.61
N PRO A 156 -20.81 23.42 16.35
CA PRO A 156 -21.33 23.16 15.01
C PRO A 156 -22.09 24.34 14.35
N LYS A 157 -22.24 25.49 15.02
CA LYS A 157 -23.08 26.59 14.52
C LYS A 157 -22.26 27.57 13.69
N SER A 158 -22.09 27.21 12.41
CA SER A 158 -21.86 28.21 11.37
C SER A 158 -23.17 28.42 10.61
N GLU A 159 -23.70 29.65 10.67
CA GLU A 159 -24.97 30.01 10.05
C GLU A 159 -24.80 31.26 9.20
N LEU A 160 -25.23 31.20 7.94
CA LEU A 160 -25.43 32.38 7.11
C LEU A 160 -26.75 33.04 7.50
N VAL A 161 -26.68 34.31 7.88
CA VAL A 161 -27.80 35.12 8.37
C VAL A 161 -27.94 36.42 7.57
N PRO A 162 -29.14 37.02 7.52
CA PRO A 162 -29.33 38.32 6.90
C PRO A 162 -28.48 39.41 7.57
N TRP A 163 -27.96 40.35 6.78
CA TRP A 163 -27.28 41.54 7.29
C TRP A 163 -28.16 42.77 7.12
N TYR A 164 -28.68 43.31 8.21
CA TYR A 164 -29.54 44.49 8.20
C TYR A 164 -28.71 45.77 8.28
N VAL A 165 -28.60 46.50 7.17
CA VAL A 165 -28.13 47.89 7.17
C VAL A 165 -29.36 48.77 7.38
N GLY A 166 -29.36 49.56 8.46
CA GLY A 166 -30.37 50.53 8.92
C GLY A 166 -31.70 50.70 8.15
N GLU A 167 -32.82 50.79 8.89
CA GLU A 167 -34.16 51.00 8.34
C GLU A 167 -34.20 52.13 7.28
N GLY A 168 -34.56 51.78 6.04
CA GLY A 168 -34.76 52.74 4.94
C GLY A 168 -33.98 52.47 3.64
N SER A 169 -33.03 51.53 3.62
CA SER A 169 -32.31 51.19 2.39
C SER A 169 -33.15 50.26 1.48
N LYS A 170 -33.45 50.71 0.25
CA LYS A 170 -34.06 49.89 -0.82
C LYS A 170 -33.05 49.03 -1.58
N ASP A 171 -31.78 49.02 -1.16
CA ASP A 171 -30.71 48.37 -1.88
C ASP A 171 -30.68 46.86 -1.57
N LYS A 172 -30.61 46.00 -2.60
CA LYS A 172 -30.46 44.55 -2.41
C LYS A 172 -29.13 44.34 -1.68
N SER A 173 -29.14 43.92 -0.41
CA SER A 173 -27.94 43.83 0.41
C SER A 173 -26.82 43.06 -0.31
N THR A 174 -25.71 43.73 -0.62
CA THR A 174 -24.47 43.13 -1.17
C THR A 174 -23.66 42.39 -0.11
N ARG A 175 -24.26 42.14 1.06
CA ARG A 175 -23.62 41.60 2.26
C ARG A 175 -24.57 40.67 3.00
N ILE A 176 -24.00 39.64 3.60
CA ILE A 176 -24.66 38.70 4.52
C ILE A 176 -23.80 38.56 5.78
N GLY A 177 -24.37 38.10 6.89
CA GLY A 177 -23.61 37.74 8.08
C GLY A 177 -23.25 36.25 8.06
N LEU A 178 -22.04 35.90 8.44
CA LEU A 178 -21.64 34.54 8.83
C LEU A 178 -21.46 34.54 10.35
N ASN A 179 -22.38 33.89 11.05
CA ASN A 179 -22.26 33.63 12.47
C ASN A 179 -21.43 32.37 12.66
N VAL A 180 -20.28 32.46 13.33
CA VAL A 180 -19.50 31.30 13.76
C VAL A 180 -19.33 31.35 15.26
N SER A 181 -20.05 30.48 15.97
CA SER A 181 -19.98 30.37 17.43
C SER A 181 -20.19 31.69 18.19
N GLY A 182 -21.03 32.59 17.66
CA GLY A 182 -21.37 33.88 18.28
C GLY A 182 -20.57 35.07 17.74
N GLU A 183 -19.51 34.84 16.97
CA GLU A 183 -18.84 35.90 16.21
C GLU A 183 -19.54 36.09 14.86
N PHE A 184 -19.81 37.35 14.49
CA PHE A 184 -20.47 37.69 13.23
C PHE A 184 -19.48 38.35 12.29
N VAL A 185 -19.16 37.68 11.19
CA VAL A 185 -18.32 38.21 10.11
C VAL A 185 -19.21 38.65 8.96
N THR A 186 -18.95 39.82 8.40
CA THR A 186 -19.68 40.30 7.21
C THR A 186 -19.06 39.68 5.97
N ILE A 187 -19.87 39.00 5.15
CA ILE A 187 -19.46 38.39 3.88
C ILE A 187 -20.10 39.16 2.74
N ARG A 188 -19.30 39.66 1.80
CA ARG A 188 -19.78 40.26 0.55
C ARG A 188 -20.35 39.19 -0.36
N VAL A 189 -21.41 39.52 -1.08
CA VAL A 189 -22.07 38.60 -2.03
C VAL A 189 -22.32 39.26 -3.37
N ARG A 190 -22.25 38.47 -4.44
CA ARG A 190 -22.72 38.86 -5.78
C ARG A 190 -23.73 37.85 -6.31
N TRP A 191 -24.75 38.33 -7.02
CA TRP A 191 -25.83 37.50 -7.54
C TRP A 191 -25.48 37.01 -8.95
N THR A 192 -25.74 35.73 -9.22
CA THR A 192 -25.42 35.12 -10.52
C THR A 192 -26.52 34.18 -10.99
N ASP A 193 -26.61 33.97 -12.30
CA ASP A 193 -27.63 33.11 -12.88
C ASP A 193 -27.40 31.63 -12.57
N LEU A 194 -26.15 31.17 -12.49
CA LEU A 194 -25.84 29.74 -12.34
C LEU A 194 -26.01 29.22 -10.91
N PHE A 195 -25.57 29.99 -9.91
CA PHE A 195 -25.53 29.57 -8.50
C PHE A 195 -26.47 30.38 -7.59
N ALA A 196 -27.27 31.28 -8.15
CA ALA A 196 -28.05 32.31 -7.47
C ALA A 196 -27.19 33.34 -6.73
N VAL A 197 -26.25 32.91 -5.89
CA VAL A 197 -25.36 33.77 -5.11
C VAL A 197 -23.95 33.19 -5.06
N GLN A 198 -22.96 34.07 -5.12
CA GLN A 198 -21.55 33.77 -4.83
C GLN A 198 -21.11 34.50 -3.57
N LEU A 199 -20.30 33.84 -2.74
CA LEU A 199 -19.73 34.37 -1.51
C LEU A 199 -18.30 34.86 -1.77
N ASN A 200 -17.92 35.98 -1.17
CA ASN A 200 -16.56 36.47 -1.31
C ASN A 200 -15.59 35.58 -0.53
N LEU A 201 -14.58 35.05 -1.23
CA LEU A 201 -13.60 34.14 -0.69
C LEU A 201 -12.73 34.80 0.40
N ASN A 202 -12.29 36.04 0.18
CA ASN A 202 -11.39 36.73 1.11
C ASN A 202 -12.07 36.95 2.47
N ASP A 203 -13.36 37.32 2.46
CA ASP A 203 -14.13 37.48 3.70
C ASP A 203 -14.30 36.14 4.46
N LEU A 204 -14.41 35.02 3.73
CA LEU A 204 -14.46 33.68 4.33
C LEU A 204 -13.10 33.25 4.91
N LEU A 205 -11.99 33.63 4.28
CA LEU A 205 -10.65 33.40 4.82
C LEU A 205 -10.43 34.19 6.10
N ASP A 206 -10.88 35.44 6.17
CA ASP A 206 -10.83 36.25 7.38
C ASP A 206 -11.68 35.62 8.50
N ALA A 207 -12.86 35.09 8.17
CA ALA A 207 -13.68 34.34 9.12
C ALA A 207 -12.98 33.05 9.60
N ALA A 208 -12.30 32.33 8.71
CA ALA A 208 -11.52 31.15 9.08
C ALA A 208 -10.35 31.52 10.03
N ILE A 209 -9.72 32.68 9.84
CA ILE A 209 -8.65 33.16 10.73
C ILE A 209 -9.20 33.44 12.13
N SER A 210 -10.37 34.08 12.25
CA SER A 210 -10.93 34.45 13.56
C SER A 210 -11.26 33.23 14.43
N ILE A 211 -11.58 32.10 13.80
CA ILE A 211 -11.96 30.86 14.49
C ILE A 211 -10.85 29.80 14.56
N LEU A 212 -9.64 30.11 14.10
CA LEU A 212 -8.52 29.16 14.06
C LEU A 212 -8.13 28.74 15.50
N PRO A 213 -8.21 27.44 15.86
CA PRO A 213 -7.86 27.00 17.21
C PRO A 213 -6.37 27.21 17.54
N ASN A 214 -6.08 27.46 18.82
CA ASN A 214 -4.70 27.69 19.29
C ASN A 214 -3.74 26.50 19.06
N ASP A 215 -4.27 25.28 19.06
CA ASP A 215 -3.55 24.03 18.85
C ASP A 215 -3.59 23.55 17.37
N ALA A 216 -4.25 24.32 16.50
CA ALA A 216 -4.34 24.01 15.08
C ALA A 216 -2.98 24.20 14.41
N TYR A 217 -2.59 23.20 13.63
CA TYR A 217 -1.63 23.39 12.57
C TYR A 217 -2.23 24.18 11.42
N ALA A 218 -3.45 23.80 11.00
CA ALA A 218 -4.22 24.44 9.95
C ALA A 218 -5.73 24.23 10.14
N LEU A 219 -6.55 25.09 9.55
CA LEU A 219 -8.00 24.98 9.45
C LEU A 219 -8.43 25.00 7.99
N LEU A 220 -9.26 24.04 7.60
CA LEU A 220 -9.98 24.02 6.32
C LEU A 220 -11.47 24.33 6.56
N MET A 221 -11.94 25.46 6.05
CA MET A 221 -13.35 25.80 6.04
C MET A 221 -14.01 25.28 4.75
N MET A 222 -14.97 24.37 4.88
CA MET A 222 -15.77 23.93 3.75
C MET A 222 -16.96 24.86 3.53
N VAL A 223 -17.36 25.09 2.27
CA VAL A 223 -18.58 25.82 1.91
C VAL A 223 -19.30 25.14 0.74
N ASP A 224 -20.63 25.19 0.72
CA ASP A 224 -21.44 24.62 -0.37
C ASP A 224 -21.88 25.66 -1.41
N HIS A 225 -21.58 26.93 -1.16
CA HIS A 225 -21.89 28.04 -2.05
C HIS A 225 -20.74 28.31 -2.99
N ASP A 226 -21.05 28.85 -4.16
CA ASP A 226 -20.04 29.26 -5.11
C ASP A 226 -19.26 30.49 -4.61
N LEU A 227 -18.04 30.67 -5.11
CA LEU A 227 -17.09 31.68 -4.62
C LEU A 227 -16.68 32.66 -5.71
N TYR A 228 -16.21 33.83 -5.27
CA TYR A 228 -15.48 34.80 -6.07
C TYR A 228 -14.44 35.52 -5.23
N GLU A 229 -13.29 35.87 -5.82
CA GLU A 229 -12.27 36.68 -5.15
C GLU A 229 -12.47 38.19 -5.37
N ASP A 230 -12.59 38.60 -6.63
CA ASP A 230 -12.78 39.98 -7.07
C ASP A 230 -13.71 40.06 -8.31
N GLU A 231 -13.81 41.24 -8.93
CA GLU A 231 -14.71 41.49 -10.06
C GLU A 231 -14.27 40.78 -11.35
N GLU A 232 -12.97 40.51 -11.51
CA GLU A 232 -12.37 39.91 -12.71
C GLU A 232 -12.13 38.41 -12.55
N ASP A 233 -12.19 37.89 -11.32
CA ASP A 233 -12.02 36.47 -11.02
C ASP A 233 -13.26 35.63 -11.39
N ASP A 234 -13.11 34.93 -12.52
CA ASP A 234 -14.07 33.98 -13.06
C ASP A 234 -13.88 32.56 -12.52
N PHE A 235 -12.78 32.23 -11.82
CA PHE A 235 -12.48 30.87 -11.32
C PHE A 235 -11.87 30.83 -9.92
N CYS A 236 -12.73 30.61 -8.92
CA CYS A 236 -12.32 30.30 -7.55
C CYS A 236 -13.11 29.11 -6.99
N CYS A 237 -12.44 27.98 -6.79
CA CYS A 237 -12.99 26.80 -6.10
C CYS A 237 -12.46 26.62 -4.67
N GLY A 238 -11.38 27.32 -4.32
CA GLY A 238 -10.75 27.29 -3.03
C GLY A 238 -9.50 28.13 -3.02
N ARG A 239 -9.02 28.46 -1.82
CA ARG A 239 -7.76 29.19 -1.62
C ARG A 239 -7.24 28.98 -0.21
N ALA A 240 -5.94 29.13 -0.05
CA ALA A 240 -5.27 29.12 1.24
C ALA A 240 -4.48 30.39 1.50
N TYR A 241 -4.59 30.91 2.73
CA TYR A 241 -3.60 31.80 3.32
C TYR A 241 -2.63 30.96 4.13
N GLY A 242 -1.67 30.35 3.44
CA GLY A 242 -0.78 29.34 4.02
C GLY A 242 0.00 29.83 5.24
N GLY A 243 0.45 31.10 5.24
CA GLY A 243 1.08 31.74 6.39
C GLY A 243 0.16 31.88 7.60
N SER A 244 -1.12 32.18 7.35
CA SER A 244 -2.19 32.29 8.35
C SER A 244 -2.81 30.94 8.73
N ARG A 245 -2.38 29.83 8.10
CA ARG A 245 -2.81 28.45 8.42
C ARG A 245 -4.29 28.19 8.15
N VAL A 246 -4.91 28.91 7.22
CA VAL A 246 -6.31 28.71 6.86
C VAL A 246 -6.47 28.45 5.38
N ALA A 247 -7.48 27.65 5.05
CA ALA A 247 -7.93 27.39 3.69
C ALA A 247 -9.46 27.38 3.64
N VAL A 248 -10.03 27.81 2.52
CA VAL A 248 -11.46 27.69 2.21
C VAL A 248 -11.60 26.87 0.94
N VAL A 249 -12.52 25.91 0.92
CA VAL A 249 -12.83 25.11 -0.28
C VAL A 249 -14.34 25.02 -0.48
N SER A 250 -14.77 25.32 -1.70
CA SER A 250 -16.16 25.19 -2.14
C SER A 250 -16.44 23.84 -2.81
N THR A 251 -17.61 23.29 -2.54
CA THR A 251 -18.11 22.09 -3.22
C THR A 251 -18.92 22.43 -4.49
N ALA A 252 -19.34 23.69 -4.68
CA ALA A 252 -20.40 24.07 -5.61
C ALA A 252 -20.09 23.73 -7.09
N ARG A 253 -18.95 24.21 -7.60
CA ARG A 253 -18.56 24.03 -9.01
C ARG A 253 -18.12 22.60 -9.34
N TYR A 254 -17.76 21.81 -8.33
CA TYR A 254 -17.33 20.42 -8.53
C TYR A 254 -18.48 19.43 -8.74
N ASN A 255 -19.73 19.89 -8.60
CA ASN A 255 -20.91 19.09 -8.93
C ASN A 255 -20.81 18.58 -10.37
N PRO A 256 -20.68 17.25 -10.59
CA PRO A 256 -20.45 16.73 -11.92
C PRO A 256 -21.56 17.09 -12.92
N ARG A 257 -22.75 17.46 -12.46
CA ARG A 257 -23.83 17.90 -13.36
C ARG A 257 -23.54 19.18 -14.13
N LEU A 258 -22.61 19.96 -13.64
CA LEU A 258 -22.16 21.20 -14.25
C LEU A 258 -21.00 20.99 -15.21
N ASP A 259 -20.54 19.75 -15.41
CA ASP A 259 -19.39 19.46 -16.28
C ASP A 259 -19.60 19.96 -17.71
N GLU A 260 -20.81 19.81 -18.26
CA GLU A 260 -21.12 20.34 -19.60
C GLU A 260 -21.08 21.87 -19.62
N THR A 261 -21.62 22.52 -18.58
CA THR A 261 -21.59 23.99 -18.41
C THR A 261 -20.16 24.51 -18.26
N HIS A 262 -19.30 23.75 -17.58
CA HIS A 262 -17.92 24.12 -17.30
C HIS A 262 -16.90 23.57 -18.31
N GLY A 263 -17.35 22.88 -19.36
CA GLY A 263 -16.47 22.30 -20.38
C GLY A 263 -15.56 21.18 -19.87
N VAL A 264 -15.94 20.48 -18.80
CA VAL A 264 -15.14 19.42 -18.19
C VAL A 264 -15.28 18.12 -18.97
N ASP A 265 -14.18 17.65 -19.54
CA ASP A 265 -14.08 16.36 -20.19
C ASP A 265 -13.77 15.25 -19.17
N ARG A 266 -14.76 14.38 -18.91
CA ARG A 266 -14.58 13.21 -18.02
C ARG A 266 -13.85 12.05 -18.68
N GLU A 267 -13.90 11.95 -20.00
CA GLU A 267 -13.27 10.84 -20.72
C GLU A 267 -11.74 10.99 -20.65
N HIS A 268 -11.25 12.23 -20.74
CA HIS A 268 -9.83 12.56 -20.64
C HIS A 268 -9.46 13.25 -19.32
N ALA A 269 -10.25 13.05 -18.26
CA ALA A 269 -9.83 13.37 -16.89
C ALA A 269 -8.68 12.45 -16.46
N TRP A 270 -7.97 12.78 -15.39
CA TRP A 270 -6.96 11.87 -14.84
C TRP A 270 -7.58 10.48 -14.53
N SER A 271 -6.97 9.35 -14.86
CA SER A 271 -5.60 9.10 -15.35
C SER A 271 -5.41 9.11 -16.87
N ALA A 272 -6.44 9.47 -17.64
CA ALA A 272 -6.44 9.48 -19.11
C ALA A 272 -6.02 10.83 -19.73
N SER A 273 -5.69 11.84 -18.92
CA SER A 273 -5.42 13.22 -19.37
C SER A 273 -4.25 13.37 -20.35
N HIS A 274 -3.30 12.44 -20.35
CA HIS A 274 -2.22 12.39 -21.35
C HIS A 274 -2.57 11.55 -22.58
N CYS A 275 -3.84 11.29 -22.88
CA CYS A 275 -4.22 10.57 -24.09
C CYS A 275 -3.68 11.28 -25.34
N ARG A 276 -2.97 10.55 -26.21
CA ARG A 276 -2.30 11.16 -27.36
C ARG A 276 -3.27 11.85 -28.33
N ALA A 277 -4.41 11.23 -28.62
CA ALA A 277 -5.40 11.81 -29.53
C ALA A 277 -5.94 13.12 -28.96
N TYR A 278 -6.38 13.08 -27.69
CA TYR A 278 -6.86 14.25 -26.96
C TYR A 278 -5.84 15.39 -26.90
N VAL A 279 -4.62 15.12 -26.44
CA VAL A 279 -3.55 16.13 -26.35
C VAL A 279 -3.22 16.69 -27.74
N GLY A 280 -3.19 15.84 -28.77
CA GLY A 280 -2.97 16.26 -30.15
C GLY A 280 -4.06 17.21 -30.66
N ASP A 281 -5.33 16.93 -30.33
CA ASP A 281 -6.47 17.78 -30.69
C ASP A 281 -6.44 19.11 -29.92
N CYS A 282 -6.11 19.10 -28.63
CA CYS A 282 -5.97 20.32 -27.81
C CYS A 282 -4.81 21.21 -28.25
N CYS A 283 -3.72 20.64 -28.78
CA CYS A 283 -2.57 21.39 -29.29
C CYS A 283 -2.65 21.69 -30.79
N ALA A 284 -3.70 21.27 -31.50
CA ALA A 284 -3.82 21.56 -32.92
C ALA A 284 -4.07 23.07 -33.10
N PRO A 285 -3.31 23.77 -33.97
CA PRO A 285 -3.61 25.15 -34.27
C PRO A 285 -5.02 25.25 -34.87
N ASP A 286 -5.75 26.32 -34.54
CA ASP A 286 -7.02 26.69 -35.17
C ASP A 286 -6.98 26.35 -36.65
N ARG A 287 -8.00 25.64 -37.17
CA ARG A 287 -8.07 25.08 -38.54
C ARG A 287 -7.72 26.07 -39.65
N LYS A 288 -6.44 26.41 -39.82
CA LYS A 288 -5.82 27.13 -40.93
C LYS A 288 -4.42 26.56 -41.13
N LYS A 289 -4.33 25.78 -42.22
CA LYS A 289 -3.18 25.11 -42.82
C LYS A 289 -1.81 25.65 -42.36
N SER A 290 -1.03 24.83 -41.67
CA SER A 290 0.43 24.98 -41.67
C SER A 290 1.15 23.64 -41.45
N LYS A 291 2.31 23.51 -42.10
CA LYS A 291 3.01 22.26 -42.45
C LYS A 291 3.58 21.52 -41.24
N LYS A 292 3.48 20.19 -41.29
CA LYS A 292 4.11 19.23 -40.37
C LYS A 292 5.61 19.54 -40.19
N ARG A 293 6.01 19.87 -38.97
CA ARG A 293 7.41 19.95 -38.54
C ARG A 293 7.68 18.79 -37.59
N LYS A 294 8.66 17.94 -37.91
CA LYS A 294 9.07 16.81 -37.03
C LYS A 294 9.80 17.36 -35.80
N LEU A 295 9.23 17.19 -34.62
CA LEU A 295 9.96 17.19 -33.35
C LEU A 295 10.29 15.75 -32.96
N ASN A 296 11.40 15.55 -32.24
CA ASN A 296 11.82 14.25 -31.73
C ASN A 296 10.83 13.77 -30.65
N GLU A 297 9.87 12.95 -31.05
CA GLU A 297 8.89 12.30 -30.17
C GLU A 297 9.46 10.96 -29.68
N LEU A 298 9.45 10.72 -28.36
CA LEU A 298 9.62 9.38 -27.82
C LEU A 298 8.27 8.66 -27.91
N GLU A 299 8.13 7.81 -28.92
CA GLU A 299 6.95 6.97 -29.16
C GLU A 299 7.02 5.69 -28.34
N GLY A 300 5.87 5.23 -27.80
CA GLY A 300 5.78 3.91 -27.21
C GLY A 300 4.35 3.47 -26.89
N PRO A 301 4.03 2.17 -27.02
CA PRO A 301 2.80 1.60 -26.45
C PRO A 301 2.78 1.81 -24.94
N VAL A 302 1.59 1.84 -24.33
CA VAL A 302 1.44 1.81 -22.86
C VAL A 302 2.18 0.56 -22.36
N PRO A 303 3.32 0.69 -21.65
CA PRO A 303 4.07 -0.49 -21.24
C PRO A 303 3.25 -1.27 -20.22
N ALA A 304 3.16 -2.60 -20.38
CA ALA A 304 2.59 -3.44 -19.33
C ALA A 304 3.41 -3.25 -18.04
N ASP A 305 2.73 -3.22 -16.89
CA ASP A 305 3.34 -3.25 -15.55
C ASP A 305 4.06 -1.98 -15.06
N ASN A 306 3.51 -0.78 -15.28
CA ASN A 306 3.93 0.45 -14.58
C ASN A 306 2.75 1.20 -13.92
N PRO A 307 3.01 2.09 -12.94
CA PRO A 307 1.96 2.74 -12.16
C PRO A 307 0.90 3.48 -12.98
N MET A 308 1.30 4.28 -13.98
CA MET A 308 0.34 5.01 -14.81
C MET A 308 -0.48 4.10 -15.72
N SER A 309 0.12 3.00 -16.19
CA SER A 309 -0.58 2.01 -17.02
C SER A 309 -1.62 1.23 -16.22
N SER A 310 -1.29 0.87 -14.97
CA SER A 310 -2.23 0.27 -14.02
C SER A 310 -3.38 1.23 -13.67
N ALA A 311 -3.08 2.51 -13.45
CA ALA A 311 -4.07 3.56 -13.23
C ALA A 311 -5.01 3.72 -14.44
N LEU A 312 -4.46 3.73 -15.65
CA LEU A 312 -5.23 3.84 -16.89
C LEU A 312 -6.09 2.60 -17.13
N ALA A 313 -5.55 1.40 -16.90
CA ALA A 313 -6.31 0.15 -17.03
C ALA A 313 -7.50 0.14 -16.07
N ALA A 314 -7.30 0.58 -14.82
CA ALA A 314 -8.37 0.74 -13.84
C ALA A 314 -9.41 1.78 -14.28
N HIS A 315 -8.98 2.92 -14.82
CA HIS A 315 -9.86 3.94 -15.39
C HIS A 315 -10.72 3.38 -16.54
N ILE A 316 -10.11 2.66 -17.49
CA ILE A 316 -10.80 2.05 -18.63
C ILE A 316 -11.77 0.95 -18.19
N ALA A 317 -11.43 0.20 -17.14
CA ALA A 317 -12.27 -0.89 -16.62
C ALA A 317 -13.60 -0.38 -16.02
N CYS A 318 -13.64 0.86 -15.51
CA CYS A 318 -14.84 1.49 -14.95
C CYS A 318 -15.85 1.98 -16.02
N LYS A 319 -15.94 1.31 -17.18
CA LYS A 319 -16.96 1.67 -18.20
C LYS A 319 -18.35 1.71 -17.57
N THR A 320 -19.06 2.81 -17.86
CA THR A 320 -20.35 3.18 -17.29
C THR A 320 -21.30 1.99 -17.30
N LYS A 321 -21.64 1.47 -16.12
CA LYS A 321 -22.68 0.44 -15.98
C LYS A 321 -24.00 1.03 -16.49
N LYS A 322 -24.81 0.23 -17.20
CA LYS A 322 -26.13 0.67 -17.70
C LYS A 322 -27.14 0.93 -16.57
N ASP A 323 -26.81 0.52 -15.33
CA ASP A 323 -27.63 0.72 -14.14
C ASP A 323 -27.57 2.19 -13.66
N LYS A 324 -28.76 2.79 -13.50
CA LYS A 324 -28.94 4.17 -13.02
C LYS A 324 -28.46 4.38 -11.59
N ILE A 325 -28.56 3.38 -10.72
CA ILE A 325 -28.12 3.47 -9.32
C ILE A 325 -26.59 3.54 -9.25
N ALA A 326 -25.92 2.65 -9.99
CA ALA A 326 -24.47 2.65 -10.11
C ALA A 326 -23.94 3.98 -10.69
N GLN A 327 -24.62 4.53 -11.71
CA GLN A 327 -24.25 5.82 -12.29
C GLN A 327 -24.43 6.98 -11.30
N LYS A 328 -25.48 6.96 -10.47
CA LYS A 328 -25.67 7.98 -9.43
C LYS A 328 -24.52 7.97 -8.41
N ALA A 329 -24.20 6.78 -7.88
CA ALA A 329 -23.13 6.61 -6.90
C ALA A 329 -21.74 6.98 -7.45
N GLU A 330 -21.49 6.68 -8.74
CA GLU A 330 -20.28 7.11 -9.46
C GLU A 330 -20.16 8.65 -9.47
N LEU A 331 -21.24 9.37 -9.77
CA LEU A 331 -21.23 10.84 -9.79
C LEU A 331 -21.07 11.45 -8.39
N GLU A 332 -21.71 10.87 -7.36
CA GLU A 332 -21.57 11.34 -5.97
C GLU A 332 -20.12 11.18 -5.49
N THR A 333 -19.49 10.06 -5.85
CA THR A 333 -18.10 9.80 -5.47
C THR A 333 -17.10 10.62 -6.28
N LEU A 334 -17.36 10.85 -7.57
CA LEU A 334 -16.56 11.77 -8.39
C LEU A 334 -16.59 13.19 -7.80
N TRP A 335 -17.74 13.63 -7.30
CA TRP A 335 -17.87 14.92 -6.63
C TRP A 335 -16.98 14.98 -5.37
N LEU A 336 -17.07 13.95 -4.51
CA LEU A 336 -16.20 13.82 -3.34
C LEU A 336 -14.72 13.85 -3.73
N GLY A 337 -14.31 13.07 -4.74
CA GLY A 337 -12.93 12.99 -5.21
C GLY A 337 -12.34 14.35 -5.63
N ARG A 338 -13.12 15.17 -6.34
CA ARG A 338 -12.72 16.53 -6.75
C ARG A 338 -12.55 17.47 -5.56
N VAL A 339 -13.47 17.41 -4.59
CA VAL A 339 -13.38 18.18 -3.34
C VAL A 339 -12.16 17.74 -2.52
N CYS A 340 -11.95 16.44 -2.34
CA CYS A 340 -10.81 15.86 -1.64
C CYS A 340 -9.47 16.29 -2.25
N LYS A 341 -9.37 16.30 -3.58
CA LYS A 341 -8.17 16.75 -4.30
C LYS A 341 -7.88 18.23 -4.05
N THR A 342 -8.90 19.09 -4.19
CA THR A 342 -8.76 20.55 -3.95
C THR A 342 -8.46 20.85 -2.49
N ALA A 343 -9.15 20.21 -1.55
CA ALA A 343 -8.87 20.31 -0.12
C ALA A 343 -7.42 19.92 0.21
N SER A 344 -6.89 18.91 -0.47
CA SER A 344 -5.49 18.51 -0.31
C SER A 344 -4.53 19.55 -0.89
N HIS A 345 -4.86 20.12 -2.05
CA HIS A 345 -4.09 21.22 -2.64
C HIS A 345 -4.02 22.43 -1.70
N GLU A 346 -5.17 22.92 -1.24
CA GLU A 346 -5.21 24.14 -0.40
C GLU A 346 -4.54 23.93 0.95
N LEU A 347 -4.75 22.77 1.59
CA LEU A 347 -4.01 22.46 2.81
C LEU A 347 -2.50 22.35 2.55
N GLY A 348 -2.07 21.96 1.34
CA GLY A 348 -0.66 21.86 0.97
C GLY A 348 0.05 23.22 1.09
N HIS A 349 -0.63 24.30 0.71
CA HIS A 349 -0.15 25.67 0.92
C HIS A 349 0.00 26.03 2.40
N CYS A 350 -0.85 25.51 3.30
CA CYS A 350 -0.66 25.65 4.75
C CYS A 350 0.60 24.93 5.26
N PHE A 351 1.05 23.88 4.57
CA PHE A 351 2.36 23.25 4.78
C PHE A 351 3.52 24.00 4.12
N GLY A 352 3.25 25.14 3.49
CA GLY A 352 4.20 25.94 2.71
C GLY A 352 4.59 25.29 1.39
N ILE A 353 3.87 24.27 0.92
CA ILE A 353 4.15 23.64 -0.37
C ILE A 353 3.54 24.54 -1.46
N GLY A 354 4.37 25.16 -2.29
CA GLY A 354 3.91 26.01 -3.39
C GLY A 354 3.49 25.20 -4.63
N HIS A 355 3.06 25.90 -5.68
CA HIS A 355 2.67 25.26 -6.93
C HIS A 355 3.82 24.43 -7.54
N CYS A 356 3.50 23.20 -7.92
CA CYS A 356 4.47 22.28 -8.50
C CYS A 356 4.57 22.50 -10.02
N THR A 357 5.80 22.57 -10.52
CA THR A 357 6.08 22.73 -11.95
C THR A 357 7.00 21.64 -12.49
N TYR A 358 7.36 20.64 -11.67
CA TYR A 358 8.30 19.57 -12.04
C TYR A 358 7.62 18.38 -12.72
N TYR A 359 6.41 18.04 -12.26
CA TYR A 359 5.62 16.87 -12.62
C TYR A 359 4.14 17.23 -12.57
N ALA A 360 3.31 16.44 -13.24
CA ALA A 360 1.91 16.32 -12.87
C ALA A 360 1.81 16.04 -11.37
N CYS A 361 1.02 16.82 -10.66
CA CYS A 361 0.98 16.80 -9.19
C CYS A 361 -0.32 17.45 -8.73
N VAL A 362 -0.90 16.97 -7.62
CA VAL A 362 -2.04 17.65 -6.99
C VAL A 362 -1.73 19.09 -6.58
N MET A 363 -0.44 19.40 -6.36
CA MET A 363 0.03 20.76 -6.07
C MET A 363 0.28 21.61 -7.32
N GLN A 364 -0.04 21.15 -8.54
CA GLN A 364 0.00 22.05 -9.70
C GLN A 364 -1.09 23.12 -9.60
N GLY A 365 -0.76 24.35 -10.01
CA GLY A 365 -1.78 25.40 -10.20
C GLY A 365 -2.75 25.03 -11.32
N THR A 366 -3.96 25.57 -11.27
CA THR A 366 -4.99 25.34 -12.28
C THR A 366 -5.71 26.65 -12.61
N ALA A 367 -5.92 26.89 -13.90
CA ALA A 367 -6.61 28.07 -14.44
C ALA A 367 -8.13 27.85 -14.61
N GLY A 368 -8.62 26.62 -14.42
CA GLY A 368 -10.04 26.30 -14.55
C GLY A 368 -10.38 24.84 -14.30
N LEU A 369 -11.68 24.53 -14.22
CA LEU A 369 -12.19 23.17 -13.99
C LEU A 369 -11.75 22.13 -15.04
N PRO A 370 -11.66 22.45 -16.34
CA PRO A 370 -11.15 21.49 -17.32
C PRO A 370 -9.70 21.09 -17.04
N GLU A 371 -8.85 22.04 -16.64
CA GLU A 371 -7.47 21.76 -16.24
C GLU A 371 -7.43 20.97 -14.93
N ASP A 372 -8.20 21.41 -13.92
CA ASP A 372 -8.29 20.71 -12.64
C ASP A 372 -8.67 19.24 -12.83
N ALA A 373 -9.67 18.92 -13.65
CA ALA A 373 -10.06 17.53 -13.93
C ALA A 373 -8.94 16.66 -14.53
N ARG A 374 -7.96 17.27 -15.21
CA ARG A 374 -6.78 16.58 -15.77
C ARG A 374 -5.67 16.37 -14.75
N GLN A 375 -5.68 17.08 -13.62
CA GLN A 375 -4.66 16.98 -12.58
C GLN A 375 -4.78 15.68 -11.78
N PRO A 376 -3.65 15.06 -11.39
CA PRO A 376 -3.64 13.85 -10.61
C PRO A 376 -4.02 14.10 -9.13
N PRO A 377 -4.51 13.07 -8.41
CA PRO A 377 -4.71 13.15 -6.97
C PRO A 377 -3.42 12.90 -6.15
N TYR A 378 -2.29 12.60 -6.80
CA TYR A 378 -1.03 12.25 -6.12
C TYR A 378 -0.07 13.44 -5.98
N LEU A 379 0.83 13.36 -4.99
CA LEU A 379 2.02 14.19 -4.91
C LEU A 379 3.17 13.60 -5.73
N CYS A 380 3.91 14.45 -6.43
CA CYS A 380 5.14 14.04 -7.10
C CYS A 380 6.26 13.73 -6.07
N PRO A 381 7.38 13.07 -6.46
CA PRO A 381 8.43 12.70 -5.51
C PRO A 381 9.00 13.88 -4.69
N ILE A 382 8.98 15.08 -5.26
CA ILE A 382 9.50 16.30 -4.63
C ILE A 382 8.54 16.77 -3.54
N ASP A 383 7.24 16.81 -3.82
CA ASP A 383 6.24 17.26 -2.85
C ASP A 383 5.90 16.17 -1.83
N THR A 384 6.02 14.89 -2.20
CA THR A 384 6.00 13.76 -1.26
C THR A 384 7.14 13.91 -0.24
N ALA A 385 8.36 14.26 -0.66
CA ALA A 385 9.46 14.49 0.27
C ALA A 385 9.18 15.64 1.25
N LYS A 386 8.55 16.74 0.77
CA LYS A 386 8.10 17.86 1.63
C LYS A 386 7.04 17.39 2.64
N LEU A 387 6.01 16.69 2.16
CA LEU A 387 4.91 16.23 2.99
C LEU A 387 5.40 15.26 4.07
N LEU A 388 6.13 14.20 3.70
CA LEU A 388 6.62 13.20 4.65
C LEU A 388 7.58 13.82 5.67
N HIS A 389 8.37 14.82 5.27
CA HIS A 389 9.18 15.58 6.23
C HIS A 389 8.33 16.40 7.19
N ALA A 390 7.24 17.01 6.72
CA ALA A 390 6.37 17.83 7.56
C ALA A 390 5.55 16.99 8.54
N THR A 391 4.97 15.87 8.09
CA THR A 391 4.09 15.02 8.92
C THR A 391 4.86 14.00 9.76
N GLY A 392 6.11 13.70 9.40
CA GLY A 392 6.90 12.64 10.03
C GLY A 392 6.46 11.22 9.66
N ALA A 393 5.54 11.06 8.71
CA ALA A 393 5.10 9.75 8.24
C ALA A 393 6.19 9.04 7.44
N LYS A 394 6.17 7.71 7.51
CA LYS A 394 6.92 6.86 6.56
C LYS A 394 6.11 6.73 5.28
N GLU A 395 6.79 6.76 4.14
CA GLU A 395 6.18 6.69 2.81
C GLU A 395 5.25 5.48 2.65
N ALA A 396 5.70 4.29 3.07
CA ALA A 396 4.90 3.07 3.00
C ALA A 396 3.61 3.16 3.82
N ASP A 397 3.64 3.75 5.01
CA ASP A 397 2.46 3.90 5.87
C ASP A 397 1.48 4.91 5.30
N TRP A 398 2.01 6.03 4.78
CA TRP A 398 1.23 7.04 4.06
C TRP A 398 0.52 6.43 2.84
N ILE A 399 1.23 5.71 1.97
CA ILE A 399 0.62 5.09 0.79
C ILE A 399 -0.46 4.08 1.20
N ARG A 400 -0.19 3.22 2.19
CA ARG A 400 -1.22 2.28 2.70
C ARG A 400 -2.44 3.01 3.27
N ALA A 401 -2.27 4.14 3.95
CA ALA A 401 -3.38 4.93 4.46
C ALA A 401 -4.28 5.46 3.32
N VAL A 402 -3.69 6.07 2.30
CA VAL A 402 -4.43 6.58 1.13
C VAL A 402 -5.08 5.45 0.34
N MET A 403 -4.39 4.33 0.15
CA MET A 403 -4.95 3.15 -0.53
C MET A 403 -6.18 2.60 0.21
N ARG A 404 -6.13 2.49 1.54
CA ARG A 404 -7.28 2.03 2.35
C ARG A 404 -8.50 2.91 2.17
N PHE A 405 -8.31 4.23 2.09
CA PHE A 405 -9.41 5.14 1.77
C PHE A 405 -9.97 4.88 0.37
N CYS A 406 -9.09 4.79 -0.64
CA CYS A 406 -9.52 4.58 -2.03
C CYS A 406 -10.32 3.28 -2.20
N TYR A 407 -9.97 2.21 -1.48
CA TYR A 407 -10.69 0.94 -1.51
C TYR A 407 -12.11 0.99 -0.92
N LYS A 408 -12.49 2.05 -0.20
CA LYS A 408 -13.90 2.28 0.19
C LYS A 408 -14.79 2.54 -1.04
N PHE A 409 -14.21 2.99 -2.15
CA PHE A 409 -14.91 3.43 -3.35
C PHE A 409 -14.43 2.70 -4.63
N PRO A 410 -14.56 1.36 -4.71
CA PRO A 410 -13.99 0.57 -5.80
C PRO A 410 -14.63 0.80 -7.18
N GLU A 411 -15.81 1.43 -7.20
CA GLU A 411 -16.59 1.73 -8.41
C GLU A 411 -16.25 3.10 -9.01
N ASP A 412 -15.63 4.00 -8.25
CA ASP A 412 -15.27 5.35 -8.72
C ASP A 412 -13.99 5.34 -9.56
N ARG A 413 -13.99 6.09 -10.65
CA ARG A 413 -12.87 6.14 -11.60
C ARG A 413 -11.61 6.73 -10.98
N LEU A 414 -11.75 7.79 -10.19
CA LEU A 414 -10.62 8.51 -9.61
C LEU A 414 -9.94 7.66 -8.55
N PHE A 415 -10.68 7.23 -7.53
CA PHE A 415 -10.14 6.46 -6.41
C PHE A 415 -9.67 5.08 -6.83
N ARG A 416 -10.36 4.40 -7.76
CA ARG A 416 -9.88 3.10 -8.27
C ARG A 416 -8.58 3.24 -9.05
N ALA A 417 -8.48 4.24 -9.94
CA ALA A 417 -7.25 4.53 -10.67
C ALA A 417 -6.12 4.92 -9.70
N PHE A 418 -6.43 5.67 -8.65
CA PHE A 418 -5.47 6.07 -7.64
C PHE A 418 -4.97 4.91 -6.78
N ALA A 419 -5.86 4.02 -6.34
CA ALA A 419 -5.47 2.79 -5.65
C ALA A 419 -4.55 1.91 -6.52
N ALA A 420 -4.88 1.75 -7.81
CA ALA A 420 -4.08 0.98 -8.75
C ALA A 420 -2.70 1.59 -9.01
N TRP A 421 -2.62 2.92 -9.08
CA TRP A 421 -1.37 3.67 -9.16
C TRP A 421 -0.53 3.45 -7.89
N LEU A 422 -1.13 3.70 -6.72
CA LEU A 422 -0.47 3.59 -5.41
C LEU A 422 0.11 2.19 -5.16
N ALA A 423 -0.66 1.16 -5.50
CA ALA A 423 -0.25 -0.24 -5.44
C ALA A 423 1.05 -0.52 -6.22
N ASN A 424 1.23 0.13 -7.37
CA ASN A 424 2.40 -0.06 -8.21
C ASN A 424 3.58 0.85 -7.82
N ILE A 425 3.36 2.00 -7.17
CA ILE A 425 4.48 2.82 -6.66
C ILE A 425 5.10 2.25 -5.38
N MET A 426 4.34 1.48 -4.59
CA MET A 426 4.83 0.75 -3.42
C MET A 426 5.76 -0.42 -3.82
N SER A 427 6.52 -0.31 -4.91
CA SER A 427 7.06 -1.41 -5.71
C SER A 427 8.16 -2.26 -5.05
N THR A 428 8.04 -2.57 -3.76
CA THR A 428 8.77 -3.66 -3.15
C THR A 428 8.40 -4.96 -3.85
N GLN A 429 9.28 -5.45 -4.70
CA GLN A 429 9.10 -6.72 -5.38
C GLN A 429 9.45 -7.86 -4.42
N PHE A 430 8.46 -8.67 -4.09
CA PHE A 430 8.60 -9.88 -3.29
C PHE A 430 8.75 -11.09 -4.20
N LEU A 431 9.92 -11.71 -4.21
CA LEU A 431 10.11 -13.01 -4.83
C LEU A 431 9.88 -14.10 -3.79
N LEU A 432 8.91 -14.96 -4.04
CA LEU A 432 8.54 -16.04 -3.14
C LEU A 432 8.92 -17.38 -3.76
N THR A 433 9.80 -18.11 -3.07
CA THR A 433 10.12 -19.50 -3.39
C THR A 433 9.23 -20.46 -2.60
N GLY A 434 9.13 -21.72 -3.03
CA GLY A 434 8.34 -22.74 -2.32
C GLY A 434 6.82 -22.47 -2.28
N VAL A 435 6.28 -21.59 -3.12
CA VAL A 435 4.84 -21.19 -3.11
C VAL A 435 3.87 -22.29 -3.54
N THR A 436 4.37 -23.41 -4.05
CA THR A 436 3.58 -24.62 -4.31
C THR A 436 3.57 -25.60 -3.14
N GLY A 437 4.37 -25.35 -2.10
CA GLY A 437 4.42 -26.14 -0.87
C GLY A 437 3.51 -25.57 0.23
N GLY A 438 3.39 -26.29 1.34
CA GLY A 438 2.44 -25.93 2.40
C GLY A 438 2.68 -24.56 3.05
N LEU A 439 3.94 -24.24 3.40
CA LEU A 439 4.25 -22.96 4.02
C LEU A 439 4.20 -21.79 3.01
N GLY A 440 4.92 -21.92 1.89
CA GLY A 440 5.01 -20.84 0.91
C GLY A 440 3.67 -20.48 0.27
N ALA A 441 2.79 -21.46 0.05
CA ALA A 441 1.43 -21.21 -0.44
C ALA A 441 0.63 -20.37 0.56
N ARG A 442 0.76 -20.66 1.86
CA ARG A 442 0.10 -19.89 2.92
C ARG A 442 0.63 -18.46 2.99
N VAL A 443 1.95 -18.28 2.89
CA VAL A 443 2.55 -16.93 2.86
C VAL A 443 2.02 -16.11 1.68
N LEU A 444 2.01 -16.68 0.48
CA LEU A 444 1.46 -16.01 -0.71
C LEU A 444 -0.02 -15.64 -0.53
N ASN A 445 -0.83 -16.57 -0.04
CA ASN A 445 -2.26 -16.35 0.19
C ASN A 445 -2.49 -15.17 1.15
N ASP A 446 -1.78 -15.15 2.27
CA ASP A 446 -1.97 -14.12 3.30
C ASP A 446 -1.41 -12.76 2.85
N MET A 447 -0.33 -12.74 2.06
CA MET A 447 0.14 -11.51 1.42
C MET A 447 -0.93 -10.90 0.49
N LEU A 448 -1.58 -11.72 -0.33
CA LEU A 448 -2.62 -11.26 -1.26
C LEU A 448 -3.91 -10.83 -0.55
N HIS A 449 -4.36 -11.63 0.41
CA HIS A 449 -5.73 -11.51 0.93
C HIS A 449 -5.84 -10.84 2.30
N ILE A 450 -4.81 -10.93 3.14
CA ILE A 450 -4.79 -10.31 4.48
C ILE A 450 -4.06 -8.97 4.43
N HIS A 451 -2.88 -8.94 3.81
CA HIS A 451 -2.05 -7.73 3.76
C HIS A 451 -2.29 -6.89 2.51
N HIS A 452 -3.11 -7.37 1.57
CA HIS A 452 -3.45 -6.70 0.33
C HIS A 452 -2.21 -6.22 -0.45
N VAL A 453 -1.14 -7.02 -0.41
CA VAL A 453 0.04 -6.79 -1.24
C VAL A 453 -0.41 -6.90 -2.70
N PRO A 454 -0.19 -5.87 -3.52
CA PRO A 454 -0.59 -5.89 -4.91
C PRO A 454 -0.02 -7.12 -5.64
N PRO A 455 -0.82 -7.91 -6.37
CA PRO A 455 -0.35 -9.11 -7.07
C PRO A 455 0.84 -8.82 -8.00
N ALA A 456 0.84 -7.66 -8.66
CA ALA A 456 1.92 -7.21 -9.53
C ALA A 456 3.27 -6.98 -8.83
N ASN A 457 3.29 -6.88 -7.50
CA ASN A 457 4.49 -6.75 -6.68
C ASN A 457 5.00 -8.10 -6.16
N ILE A 458 4.32 -9.20 -6.49
CA ILE A 458 4.72 -10.55 -6.08
C ILE A 458 5.18 -11.33 -7.31
N ILE A 459 6.35 -11.97 -7.18
CA ILE A 459 6.90 -12.92 -8.13
C ILE A 459 6.81 -14.30 -7.47
N ALA A 460 5.81 -15.08 -7.87
CA ALA A 460 5.69 -16.48 -7.52
C ALA A 460 6.68 -17.33 -8.32
N THR A 461 7.35 -18.28 -7.65
CA THR A 461 8.28 -19.18 -8.34
C THR A 461 8.02 -20.65 -8.07
N SER A 462 8.36 -21.50 -9.04
CA SER A 462 8.42 -22.94 -8.83
C SER A 462 9.46 -23.58 -9.75
N ARG A 463 9.82 -24.84 -9.47
CA ARG A 463 10.81 -25.62 -10.22
C ARG A 463 10.47 -25.82 -11.70
N SER A 464 9.21 -25.66 -12.11
CA SER A 464 8.78 -25.86 -13.50
C SER A 464 7.68 -24.89 -13.91
N GLY A 465 7.47 -24.71 -15.22
CA GLY A 465 6.46 -23.78 -15.75
C GLY A 465 4.99 -24.17 -15.51
N ARG A 466 4.72 -25.37 -14.97
CA ARG A 466 3.37 -25.96 -14.90
C ARG A 466 2.33 -25.11 -14.15
N ASN A 467 2.76 -24.32 -13.17
CA ASN A 467 1.87 -23.50 -12.34
C ASN A 467 1.70 -22.07 -12.86
N ARG A 468 2.27 -21.71 -14.02
CA ARG A 468 2.28 -20.34 -14.53
C ARG A 468 0.88 -19.71 -14.60
N GLN A 469 -0.04 -20.38 -15.31
CA GLN A 469 -1.40 -19.88 -15.51
C GLN A 469 -2.15 -19.66 -14.20
N ARG A 470 -1.94 -20.54 -13.19
CA ARG A 470 -2.58 -20.41 -11.87
C ARG A 470 -2.22 -19.10 -11.18
N PHE A 471 -0.97 -18.66 -11.27
CA PHE A 471 -0.51 -17.43 -10.63
C PHE A 471 -0.82 -16.19 -11.47
N GLU A 472 -0.62 -16.26 -12.78
CA GLU A 472 -0.93 -15.14 -13.69
C GLU A 472 -2.42 -14.80 -13.70
N ALA A 473 -3.32 -15.79 -13.52
CA ALA A 473 -4.75 -15.56 -13.37
C ALA A 473 -5.11 -14.75 -12.10
N LEU A 474 -4.26 -14.74 -11.09
CA LEU A 474 -4.39 -13.92 -9.88
C LEU A 474 -3.71 -12.54 -10.04
N GLY A 475 -3.16 -12.23 -11.22
CA GLY A 475 -2.35 -11.04 -11.47
C GLY A 475 -0.94 -11.11 -10.86
N VAL A 476 -0.52 -12.28 -10.37
CA VAL A 476 0.81 -12.50 -9.78
C VAL A 476 1.82 -12.83 -10.88
N LYS A 477 2.98 -12.19 -10.86
CA LYS A 477 4.06 -12.50 -11.81
C LYS A 477 4.59 -13.89 -11.52
N PHE A 478 4.90 -14.66 -12.57
CA PHE A 478 5.45 -16.02 -12.41
C PHE A 478 6.80 -16.20 -13.11
N ARG A 479 7.75 -16.81 -12.40
CA ARG A 479 9.08 -17.19 -12.94
C ARG A 479 9.47 -18.59 -12.51
N VAL A 480 10.19 -19.30 -13.39
CA VAL A 480 10.75 -20.62 -13.03
C VAL A 480 12.02 -20.38 -12.21
N ALA A 481 12.11 -21.02 -11.05
CA ALA A 481 13.30 -21.01 -10.21
C ALA A 481 13.54 -22.44 -9.71
N ASP A 482 14.53 -23.10 -10.30
CA ASP A 482 14.96 -24.44 -9.92
C ASP A 482 16.36 -24.33 -9.30
N TYR A 483 16.47 -24.72 -8.03
CA TYR A 483 17.71 -24.58 -7.27
C TYR A 483 18.85 -25.43 -7.83
N GLY A 484 18.53 -26.52 -8.53
CA GLY A 484 19.51 -27.36 -9.21
C GLY A 484 19.99 -26.80 -10.56
N HIS A 485 19.35 -25.73 -11.07
CA HIS A 485 19.65 -25.14 -12.38
C HIS A 485 19.92 -23.63 -12.24
N PRO A 486 21.19 -23.23 -11.97
CA PRO A 486 21.57 -21.84 -11.68
C PRO A 486 21.05 -20.79 -12.68
N ASP A 487 21.04 -21.12 -13.98
CA ASP A 487 20.55 -20.22 -15.04
C ASP A 487 19.10 -19.78 -14.82
N THR A 488 18.26 -20.68 -14.29
CA THR A 488 16.86 -20.35 -13.99
C THR A 488 16.75 -19.32 -12.86
N LEU A 489 17.66 -19.37 -11.89
CA LEU A 489 17.67 -18.48 -10.72
C LEU A 489 18.08 -17.06 -11.11
N HIS A 490 19.02 -16.92 -12.06
CA HIS A 490 19.45 -15.61 -12.55
C HIS A 490 18.29 -14.82 -13.17
N THR A 491 17.48 -15.46 -14.01
CA THR A 491 16.29 -14.82 -14.59
C THR A 491 15.20 -14.63 -13.54
N ALA A 492 15.01 -15.60 -12.66
CA ALA A 492 14.00 -15.50 -11.61
C ALA A 492 14.22 -14.29 -10.71
N PHE A 493 15.47 -14.03 -10.28
CA PHE A 493 15.76 -13.09 -9.20
C PHE A 493 15.93 -11.63 -9.65
N GLU A 494 15.82 -11.34 -10.96
CA GLU A 494 15.98 -9.99 -11.48
C GLU A 494 14.94 -9.01 -10.90
N GLY A 495 15.42 -7.93 -10.27
CA GLY A 495 14.58 -6.88 -9.70
C GLY A 495 13.88 -7.24 -8.39
N ALA A 496 14.22 -8.37 -7.76
CA ALA A 496 13.67 -8.74 -6.46
C ALA A 496 14.27 -7.89 -5.32
N GLU A 497 13.43 -7.21 -4.55
CA GLU A 497 13.87 -6.45 -3.37
C GLU A 497 13.85 -7.32 -2.11
N ASN A 498 12.84 -8.18 -1.97
CA ASN A 498 12.72 -9.13 -0.88
C ASN A 498 12.59 -10.55 -1.44
N LEU A 499 13.49 -11.43 -1.05
CA LEU A 499 13.44 -12.86 -1.37
C LEU A 499 12.97 -13.63 -0.15
N LEU A 500 11.81 -14.28 -0.21
CA LEU A 500 11.51 -15.38 0.71
C LEU A 500 12.16 -16.65 0.18
N PHE A 501 13.23 -17.07 0.85
CA PHE A 501 13.95 -18.31 0.56
C PHE A 501 13.41 -19.43 1.46
N VAL A 502 12.43 -20.17 0.95
CA VAL A 502 11.99 -21.43 1.54
C VAL A 502 13.00 -22.50 1.20
N SER A 503 13.53 -23.16 2.23
CA SER A 503 14.54 -24.21 2.11
C SER A 503 14.10 -25.36 1.19
N SER A 504 15.07 -25.99 0.52
CA SER A 504 14.84 -27.14 -0.35
C SER A 504 14.31 -28.34 0.45
N SER A 505 13.45 -29.12 -0.21
CA SER A 505 12.97 -30.41 0.30
C SER A 505 13.90 -31.58 -0.02
N GLU A 506 15.05 -31.33 -0.66
CA GLU A 506 16.08 -32.34 -0.95
C GLU A 506 16.59 -32.98 0.35
N ARG A 507 16.65 -34.32 0.35
CA ARG A 507 17.05 -35.13 1.52
C ARG A 507 18.54 -35.43 1.52
N ASP A 508 19.18 -35.44 0.35
CA ASP A 508 20.62 -35.58 0.23
C ASP A 508 21.30 -34.26 0.62
N THR A 509 22.00 -34.24 1.76
CA THR A 509 22.61 -33.02 2.31
C THR A 509 23.60 -32.35 1.34
N PRO A 510 24.54 -33.07 0.69
CA PRO A 510 25.44 -32.46 -0.29
C PRO A 510 24.69 -31.77 -1.44
N LYS A 511 23.69 -32.44 -2.03
CA LYS A 511 22.90 -31.86 -3.11
C LYS A 511 22.06 -30.67 -2.63
N ARG A 512 21.43 -30.78 -1.45
CA ARG A 512 20.69 -29.67 -0.82
C ARG A 512 21.58 -28.45 -0.62
N ASN A 513 22.81 -28.65 -0.17
CA ASN A 513 23.77 -27.57 0.03
C ASN A 513 24.15 -26.92 -1.30
N SER A 514 24.44 -27.71 -2.34
CA SER A 514 24.71 -27.18 -3.68
C SER A 514 23.51 -26.37 -4.23
N GLU A 515 22.29 -26.85 -4.04
CA GLU A 515 21.07 -26.11 -4.40
C GLU A 515 20.98 -24.76 -3.67
N HIS A 516 21.31 -24.74 -2.37
CA HIS A 516 21.27 -23.52 -1.56
C HIS A 516 22.40 -22.54 -1.92
N GLU A 517 23.59 -23.03 -2.24
CA GLU A 517 24.70 -22.23 -2.76
C GLU A 517 24.30 -21.49 -4.04
N ASN A 518 23.60 -22.17 -4.96
CA ASN A 518 23.10 -21.56 -6.19
C ASN A 518 22.11 -20.41 -5.91
N VAL A 519 21.21 -20.59 -4.94
CA VAL A 519 20.25 -19.54 -4.52
C VAL A 519 20.99 -18.34 -3.93
N VAL A 520 21.94 -18.57 -3.03
CA VAL A 520 22.76 -17.50 -2.41
C VAL A 520 23.57 -16.76 -3.47
N ALA A 521 24.21 -17.47 -4.39
CA ALA A 521 24.99 -16.88 -5.48
C ALA A 521 24.12 -16.03 -6.41
N ALA A 522 22.95 -16.53 -6.81
CA ALA A 522 22.02 -15.78 -7.66
C ALA A 522 21.48 -14.52 -6.97
N ALA A 523 21.13 -14.62 -5.67
CA ALA A 523 20.66 -13.48 -4.88
C ALA A 523 21.74 -12.39 -4.77
N LYS A 524 23.00 -12.78 -4.54
CA LYS A 524 24.14 -11.87 -4.52
C LYS A 524 24.32 -11.18 -5.86
N GLN A 525 24.39 -11.96 -6.94
CA GLN A 525 24.67 -11.45 -8.28
C GLN A 525 23.59 -10.50 -8.79
N LYS A 526 22.33 -10.76 -8.46
CA LYS A 526 21.19 -9.91 -8.87
C LYS A 526 20.89 -8.76 -7.91
N GLY A 527 21.68 -8.62 -6.84
CA GLY A 527 21.57 -7.51 -5.91
C GLY A 527 20.25 -7.51 -5.13
N VAL A 528 19.78 -8.69 -4.70
CA VAL A 528 18.56 -8.80 -3.88
C VAL A 528 18.72 -7.98 -2.60
N GLY A 529 17.74 -7.10 -2.32
CA GLY A 529 17.83 -6.15 -1.21
C GLY A 529 17.81 -6.79 0.18
N ARG A 530 16.98 -7.82 0.39
CA ARG A 530 16.94 -8.62 1.61
C ARG A 530 16.51 -10.07 1.34
N VAL A 531 17.19 -11.03 1.97
CA VAL A 531 16.82 -12.45 1.95
C VAL A 531 16.20 -12.86 3.29
N TRP A 532 14.98 -13.38 3.25
CA TRP A 532 14.27 -13.97 4.38
C TRP A 532 14.36 -15.49 4.24
N TYR A 533 15.32 -16.09 4.94
CA TYR A 533 15.57 -17.53 4.84
C TYR A 533 14.73 -18.28 5.87
N VAL A 534 13.92 -19.24 5.42
CA VAL A 534 13.16 -20.11 6.32
C VAL A 534 14.04 -21.28 6.76
N SER A 535 14.62 -21.08 7.94
CA SER A 535 15.45 -22.04 8.66
C SER A 535 14.60 -22.88 9.64
N LEU A 536 15.25 -23.72 10.44
CA LEU A 536 14.62 -24.59 11.43
C LEU A 536 15.07 -24.18 12.85
N ALA A 537 14.16 -24.29 13.81
CA ALA A 537 14.33 -23.84 15.20
C ALA A 537 15.05 -24.83 16.13
N LEU A 538 15.55 -25.96 15.64
CA LEU A 538 16.29 -26.88 16.52
C LEU A 538 17.60 -26.21 16.99
N GLY A 539 17.85 -26.29 18.30
CA GLY A 539 18.90 -25.54 18.99
C GLY A 539 18.52 -24.10 19.33
N GLY A 540 17.26 -23.68 19.12
CA GLY A 540 16.73 -22.37 19.49
C GLY A 540 17.50 -21.21 18.84
N PHE A 541 18.11 -20.35 19.67
CA PHE A 541 19.02 -19.27 19.23
C PHE A 541 20.47 -19.75 19.01
N GLY A 542 20.82 -20.93 19.50
CA GLY A 542 22.15 -21.53 19.44
C GLY A 542 22.50 -22.15 18.10
N SER A 543 23.65 -22.83 18.04
CA SER A 543 24.15 -23.52 16.83
C SER A 543 24.74 -24.90 17.16
N GLY A 544 24.29 -25.50 18.26
CA GLY A 544 24.86 -26.73 18.81
C GLY A 544 24.07 -28.00 18.52
N SER A 545 22.90 -27.91 17.88
CA SER A 545 22.05 -29.08 17.63
C SER A 545 22.75 -30.07 16.71
N MET A 546 22.90 -31.32 17.13
CA MET A 546 23.53 -32.37 16.31
C MET A 546 22.56 -33.04 15.32
N VAL A 547 21.31 -32.58 15.26
CA VAL A 547 20.31 -33.11 14.33
C VAL A 547 20.70 -32.75 12.90
N GLY A 548 20.92 -33.76 12.05
CA GLY A 548 21.46 -33.59 10.70
C GLY A 548 20.70 -32.59 9.82
N PHE A 549 19.37 -32.54 9.92
CA PHE A 549 18.57 -31.52 9.22
C PHE A 549 18.90 -30.10 9.67
N GLN A 550 19.07 -29.88 10.98
CA GLN A 550 19.44 -28.57 11.50
C GLN A 550 20.87 -28.19 11.11
N GLN A 551 21.80 -29.14 11.10
CA GLN A 551 23.16 -28.92 10.62
C GLN A 551 23.18 -28.39 9.17
N ALA A 552 22.35 -28.95 8.29
CA ALA A 552 22.19 -28.44 6.92
C ALA A 552 21.59 -27.02 6.88
N HIS A 553 20.77 -26.64 7.85
CA HIS A 553 20.28 -25.26 7.98
C HIS A 553 21.38 -24.30 8.46
N TYR A 554 22.20 -24.69 9.44
CA TYR A 554 23.34 -23.89 9.89
C TYR A 554 24.34 -23.62 8.77
N GLN A 555 24.59 -24.61 7.90
CA GLN A 555 25.43 -24.42 6.72
C GLN A 555 24.87 -23.35 5.78
N THR A 556 23.56 -23.31 5.55
CA THR A 556 22.94 -22.25 4.74
C THR A 556 22.99 -20.88 5.41
N GLU A 557 22.79 -20.81 6.73
CA GLU A 557 22.94 -19.57 7.50
C GLU A 557 24.36 -19.01 7.40
N GLU A 558 25.37 -19.89 7.43
CA GLU A 558 26.76 -19.53 7.25
C GLU A 558 27.05 -19.08 5.80
N MET A 559 26.52 -19.76 4.79
CA MET A 559 26.61 -19.30 3.38
C MET A 559 26.04 -17.90 3.20
N LEU A 560 24.87 -17.61 3.79
CA LEU A 560 24.25 -16.29 3.74
C LEU A 560 25.12 -15.24 4.45
N LYS A 561 25.68 -15.57 5.62
CA LYS A 561 26.59 -14.70 6.36
C LYS A 561 27.85 -14.38 5.56
N GLN A 562 28.51 -15.39 5.00
CA GLN A 562 29.72 -15.25 4.18
C GLN A 562 29.46 -14.51 2.86
N SER A 563 28.24 -14.61 2.32
CA SER A 563 27.88 -13.92 1.08
C SER A 563 27.93 -12.39 1.19
N GLY A 564 27.69 -11.84 2.40
CA GLY A 564 27.54 -10.42 2.67
C GLY A 564 26.18 -9.84 2.25
N ILE A 565 25.24 -10.67 1.79
CA ILE A 565 23.87 -10.24 1.48
C ILE A 565 23.16 -9.86 2.78
N ASN A 566 22.33 -8.82 2.74
CA ASN A 566 21.43 -8.51 3.84
C ASN A 566 20.40 -9.64 3.99
N PHE A 567 20.44 -10.38 5.10
CA PHE A 567 19.54 -11.50 5.34
C PHE A 567 18.98 -11.51 6.75
N VAL A 568 17.87 -12.22 6.92
CA VAL A 568 17.31 -12.62 8.22
C VAL A 568 17.00 -14.11 8.15
N SER A 569 17.54 -14.89 9.08
CA SER A 569 17.16 -16.30 9.27
C SER A 569 15.90 -16.39 10.13
N LEU A 570 14.81 -16.84 9.55
CA LEU A 570 13.54 -17.14 10.21
C LEU A 570 13.55 -18.61 10.63
N ARG A 571 13.95 -18.89 11.87
CA ARG A 571 13.98 -20.24 12.41
C ARG A 571 12.59 -20.67 12.80
N ALA A 572 11.93 -21.44 11.93
CA ALA A 572 10.58 -21.91 12.14
C ALA A 572 10.57 -23.10 13.12
N GLY A 573 9.65 -23.05 14.09
CA GLY A 573 9.37 -24.13 15.03
C GLY A 573 8.92 -25.41 14.32
N VAL A 574 9.03 -26.54 15.03
CA VAL A 574 8.64 -27.85 14.48
C VAL A 574 7.14 -27.83 14.16
N TYR A 575 6.79 -28.16 12.91
CA TYR A 575 5.39 -28.09 12.48
C TYR A 575 4.55 -29.12 13.21
N THR A 576 3.42 -28.68 13.79
CA THR A 576 2.45 -29.59 14.40
C THR A 576 1.92 -30.60 13.38
N ASP A 577 1.72 -30.18 12.13
CA ASP A 577 1.34 -31.02 10.99
C ASP A 577 2.28 -32.22 10.75
N ALA A 578 3.53 -32.16 11.24
CA ALA A 578 4.52 -33.22 11.10
C ALA A 578 4.49 -34.24 12.25
N PHE A 579 3.54 -34.15 13.19
CA PHE A 579 3.39 -35.08 14.31
C PHE A 579 3.45 -36.58 13.93
N PRO A 580 2.96 -37.05 12.74
CA PRO A 580 3.03 -38.48 12.42
C PRO A 580 4.47 -38.99 12.34
N LEU A 581 5.41 -38.13 11.92
CA LEU A 581 6.84 -38.47 11.88
C LEU A 581 7.46 -38.62 13.27
N PHE A 582 7.06 -37.76 14.21
CA PHE A 582 7.65 -37.69 15.55
C PHE A 582 7.00 -38.67 16.53
N LEU A 583 5.81 -39.20 16.21
CA LEU A 583 5.10 -40.18 17.03
C LEU A 583 5.06 -41.58 16.41
N ASN A 584 5.67 -41.76 15.24
CA ASN A 584 5.51 -42.96 14.40
C ASN A 584 4.03 -43.37 14.26
N TRP A 585 3.17 -42.39 13.99
CA TRP A 585 1.72 -42.53 14.08
C TRP A 585 1.06 -42.64 12.70
N TYR A 586 0.01 -43.45 12.63
CA TYR A 586 -0.90 -43.61 11.50
C TYR A 586 -2.36 -43.56 11.96
N PRO A 587 -3.32 -43.28 11.07
CA PRO A 587 -4.75 -43.34 11.40
C PRO A 587 -5.21 -44.69 11.97
N SER A 588 -4.52 -45.79 11.64
CA SER A 588 -4.79 -47.12 12.18
C SER A 588 -3.96 -47.49 13.42
N SER A 589 -3.10 -46.59 13.92
CA SER A 589 -2.29 -46.86 15.10
C SER A 589 -3.16 -47.13 16.32
N VAL A 590 -2.87 -48.24 17.00
CA VAL A 590 -3.46 -48.61 18.30
C VAL A 590 -2.59 -48.19 19.48
N GLU A 591 -1.36 -47.75 19.21
CA GLU A 591 -0.38 -47.26 20.17
C GLU A 591 0.63 -46.34 19.47
N ALA A 592 1.36 -45.53 20.25
CA ALA A 592 2.48 -44.74 19.77
C ALA A 592 3.80 -45.32 20.29
N LEU A 593 4.64 -45.84 19.37
CA LEU A 593 5.94 -46.41 19.71
C LEU A 593 7.02 -45.33 19.73
N LEU A 594 7.68 -45.13 20.88
CA LEU A 594 8.75 -44.15 21.05
C LEU A 594 10.01 -44.76 21.69
N PRO A 595 11.21 -44.29 21.33
CA PRO A 595 12.46 -44.84 21.87
C PRO A 595 12.73 -44.33 23.28
N ARG A 596 13.22 -45.19 24.16
CA ARG A 596 13.75 -44.84 25.48
C ARG A 596 15.20 -44.39 25.32
N LEU A 597 15.49 -43.18 25.77
CA LEU A 597 16.80 -42.52 25.71
C LEU A 597 17.20 -41.98 27.08
N THR A 598 18.46 -41.57 27.22
CA THR A 598 18.96 -40.88 28.42
C THR A 598 19.64 -39.56 27.99
N PRO A 599 19.14 -38.37 28.43
CA PRO A 599 17.92 -38.14 29.21
C PRO A 599 16.64 -38.65 28.53
N SER A 600 15.56 -38.86 29.30
CA SER A 600 14.34 -39.48 28.77
C SER A 600 13.53 -38.54 27.87
N VAL A 601 13.13 -39.05 26.71
CA VAL A 601 12.22 -38.39 25.75
C VAL A 601 10.83 -38.10 26.34
N GLU A 602 10.43 -38.80 27.40
CA GLU A 602 9.22 -38.52 28.18
C GLU A 602 9.26 -37.11 28.77
N SER A 603 10.45 -36.70 29.22
CA SER A 603 10.74 -35.37 29.75
C SER A 603 11.08 -34.35 28.66
N GLY A 604 11.33 -34.82 27.43
CA GLY A 604 11.56 -33.98 26.25
C GLY A 604 10.39 -33.04 25.97
N ARG A 605 10.70 -31.85 25.46
CA ARG A 605 9.71 -30.81 25.15
C ARG A 605 9.96 -30.25 23.76
N VAL A 606 8.88 -29.96 23.04
CA VAL A 606 8.91 -29.44 21.67
C VAL A 606 7.96 -28.25 21.55
N ALA A 607 8.47 -27.12 21.07
CA ALA A 607 7.69 -25.93 20.73
C ALA A 607 6.96 -26.13 19.39
N TRP A 608 5.94 -26.98 19.42
CA TRP A 608 5.10 -27.30 18.25
C TRP A 608 4.40 -26.06 17.72
N THR A 609 4.50 -25.86 16.41
CA THR A 609 4.06 -24.63 15.78
C THR A 609 3.11 -24.93 14.63
N SER A 610 1.98 -24.24 14.59
CA SER A 610 1.06 -24.31 13.47
C SER A 610 1.72 -23.78 12.19
N ARG A 611 1.76 -24.60 11.13
CA ARG A 611 2.30 -24.18 9.83
C ARG A 611 1.48 -23.05 9.21
N ASP A 612 0.18 -23.02 9.48
CA ASP A 612 -0.73 -21.97 9.06
C ASP A 612 -0.39 -20.63 9.72
N GLU A 613 -0.17 -20.63 11.03
CA GLU A 613 0.18 -19.41 11.78
C GLU A 613 1.60 -18.94 11.48
N LEU A 614 2.52 -19.87 11.21
CA LEU A 614 3.85 -19.53 10.70
C LEU A 614 3.76 -18.80 9.36
N GLY A 615 2.93 -19.28 8.43
CA GLY A 615 2.70 -18.63 7.15
C GLY A 615 2.14 -17.21 7.32
N GLU A 616 1.14 -17.05 8.18
CA GLU A 616 0.53 -15.76 8.53
C GLU A 616 1.55 -14.78 9.13
N GLY A 617 2.36 -15.25 10.09
CA GLY A 617 3.41 -14.47 10.73
C GLY A 617 4.49 -14.01 9.74
N ILE A 618 4.98 -14.92 8.89
CA ILE A 618 5.98 -14.61 7.86
C ILE A 618 5.41 -13.62 6.82
N ALA A 619 4.18 -13.82 6.35
CA ALA A 619 3.52 -12.89 5.43
C ALA A 619 3.39 -11.49 6.03
N THR A 620 3.04 -11.42 7.32
CA THR A 620 2.94 -10.17 8.06
C THR A 620 4.29 -9.46 8.16
N LEU A 621 5.36 -10.20 8.47
CA LEU A 621 6.71 -9.67 8.55
C LEU A 621 7.19 -9.16 7.19
N LEU A 622 6.96 -9.90 6.11
CA LEU A 622 7.31 -9.49 4.75
C LEU A 622 6.58 -8.22 4.32
N ALA A 623 5.26 -8.16 4.50
CA ALA A 623 4.42 -7.06 4.03
C ALA A 623 4.65 -5.75 4.80
N LYS A 624 4.92 -5.84 6.11
CA LYS A 624 5.09 -4.67 6.99
C LYS A 624 6.55 -4.28 7.18
N GLY A 625 7.48 -5.21 7.01
CA GLY A 625 8.91 -5.03 7.28
C GLY A 625 9.23 -5.11 8.77
N LEU A 626 10.51 -5.32 9.09
CA LEU A 626 10.99 -5.48 10.47
C LEU A 626 10.80 -4.20 11.30
N ASP A 627 10.92 -3.03 10.68
CA ASP A 627 10.78 -1.72 11.35
C ASP A 627 9.38 -1.48 11.95
N ALA A 628 8.37 -2.24 11.50
CA ALA A 628 7.03 -2.20 12.08
C ALA A 628 6.93 -2.95 13.42
N PHE A 629 7.95 -3.75 13.77
CA PHE A 629 7.98 -4.61 14.95
C PHE A 629 9.24 -4.34 15.77
N PRO A 630 9.35 -3.17 16.43
CA PRO A 630 10.57 -2.80 17.16
C PRO A 630 10.91 -3.73 18.33
N SER A 631 9.95 -4.52 18.81
CA SER A 631 10.14 -5.57 19.81
C SER A 631 10.77 -6.86 19.24
N ILE A 632 10.66 -7.09 17.93
CA ILE A 632 11.31 -8.21 17.24
C ILE A 632 12.67 -7.72 16.75
N LYS A 633 13.71 -7.99 17.53
CA LYS A 633 15.08 -7.66 17.15
C LYS A 633 15.81 -8.93 16.73
N PRO A 634 16.32 -9.00 15.49
CA PRO A 634 17.21 -10.09 15.11
C PRO A 634 18.39 -10.12 16.07
N GLN A 635 18.78 -11.31 16.52
CA GLN A 635 20.03 -11.42 17.29
C GLN A 635 21.19 -11.03 16.40
N THR A 636 21.88 -9.94 16.75
CA THR A 636 22.74 -9.19 15.83
C THR A 636 24.01 -9.94 15.40
N ASP A 637 24.39 -10.99 16.12
CA ASP A 637 25.52 -11.87 15.77
C ASP A 637 25.18 -12.89 14.67
N ARG A 638 23.89 -13.25 14.55
CA ARG A 638 23.38 -14.32 13.67
C ARG A 638 22.27 -13.88 12.71
N ASN A 639 21.78 -12.65 12.83
CA ASN A 639 20.65 -12.10 12.11
C ASN A 639 19.43 -13.05 12.09
N LEU A 640 19.05 -13.57 13.26
CA LEU A 640 18.00 -14.60 13.36
C LEU A 640 16.79 -14.14 14.18
N ILE A 641 15.61 -14.65 13.79
CA ILE A 641 14.34 -14.52 14.50
C ILE A 641 13.76 -15.93 14.68
N LEU A 642 13.38 -16.27 15.91
CA LEU A 642 12.77 -17.55 16.23
C LEU A 642 11.24 -17.43 16.14
N LEU A 643 10.60 -18.33 15.37
CA LEU A 643 9.15 -18.33 15.19
C LEU A 643 8.59 -19.65 15.69
N THR A 644 8.15 -19.69 16.95
CA THR A 644 7.71 -20.94 17.61
C THR A 644 6.29 -20.82 18.14
N GLY A 645 5.70 -21.97 18.47
CA GLY A 645 4.47 -22.05 19.26
C GLY A 645 4.64 -21.41 20.64
N PRO A 646 3.52 -21.19 21.36
CA PRO A 646 3.50 -20.42 22.59
C PRO A 646 4.09 -21.16 23.80
N VAL A 647 4.23 -22.48 23.71
CA VAL A 647 4.60 -23.39 24.80
C VAL A 647 5.34 -24.58 24.20
N ALA A 648 6.35 -25.10 24.92
CA ALA A 648 7.00 -26.36 24.59
C ALA A 648 6.31 -27.53 25.31
N GLU A 649 5.80 -28.48 24.53
CA GLU A 649 4.90 -29.55 24.99
C GLU A 649 5.58 -30.91 24.93
N SER A 650 5.14 -31.86 25.76
CA SER A 650 5.62 -33.24 25.75
C SER A 650 4.97 -34.07 24.63
N HIS A 651 5.57 -35.21 24.28
CA HIS A 651 4.93 -36.19 23.39
C HIS A 651 3.62 -36.74 23.98
N VAL A 652 3.55 -36.88 25.32
CA VAL A 652 2.33 -37.27 26.05
C VAL A 652 1.19 -36.30 25.74
N ALA A 653 1.45 -34.98 25.82
CA ALA A 653 0.42 -33.97 25.55
C ALA A 653 -0.13 -34.04 24.12
N LEU A 654 0.70 -34.44 23.15
CA LEU A 654 0.27 -34.66 21.77
C LEU A 654 -0.56 -35.94 21.63
N VAL A 655 -0.15 -37.05 22.23
CA VAL A 655 -0.93 -38.30 22.19
C VAL A 655 -2.28 -38.12 22.88
N ASP A 656 -2.33 -37.40 24.01
CA ASP A 656 -3.59 -37.02 24.67
C ASP A 656 -4.47 -36.17 23.74
N ALA A 657 -3.86 -35.28 22.94
CA ALA A 657 -4.58 -34.47 21.96
C ALA A 657 -5.14 -35.32 20.81
N ILE A 658 -4.41 -36.35 20.36
CA ILE A 658 -4.89 -37.35 19.38
C ILE A 658 -6.09 -38.10 19.97
N ASN A 659 -5.95 -38.64 21.18
CA ASN A 659 -6.99 -39.38 21.90
C ASN A 659 -8.28 -38.56 22.05
N ARG A 660 -8.17 -37.31 22.51
CA ARG A 660 -9.31 -36.38 22.57
C ARG A 660 -9.93 -36.07 21.21
N ALA A 661 -9.12 -35.94 20.16
CA ALA A 661 -9.64 -35.60 18.84
C ALA A 661 -10.38 -36.76 18.18
N ARG A 662 -9.89 -38.00 18.39
CA ARG A 662 -10.41 -39.20 17.73
C ARG A 662 -11.38 -40.01 18.59
N GLY A 663 -11.50 -39.68 19.88
CA GLY A 663 -12.26 -40.50 20.82
C GLY A 663 -11.60 -41.87 21.06
N THR A 664 -10.26 -41.93 20.99
CA THR A 664 -9.46 -43.14 21.23
C THR A 664 -8.74 -43.04 22.57
N ASP A 665 -8.13 -44.14 23.01
CA ASP A 665 -7.25 -44.19 24.18
C ASP A 665 -5.99 -45.00 23.85
N ILE A 666 -5.22 -44.52 22.86
CA ILE A 666 -3.98 -45.19 22.46
C ILE A 666 -2.88 -44.90 23.49
N PRO A 667 -2.17 -45.92 24.00
CA PRO A 667 -1.06 -45.70 24.92
C PRO A 667 0.23 -45.33 24.19
N ILE A 668 1.20 -44.78 24.94
CA ILE A 668 2.59 -44.67 24.48
C ILE A 668 3.36 -45.88 24.99
N GLN A 669 4.06 -46.58 24.09
CA GLN A 669 5.04 -47.60 24.47
C GLN A 669 6.47 -47.07 24.32
N TRP A 670 7.20 -47.05 25.43
CA TRP A 670 8.61 -46.65 25.47
C TRP A 670 9.50 -47.88 25.37
N LEU A 671 10.16 -48.05 24.24
CA LEU A 671 10.98 -49.22 23.94
C LEU A 671 12.47 -48.87 23.97
N GLU A 672 13.33 -49.78 24.44
CA GLU A 672 14.78 -49.64 24.25
C GLU A 672 15.10 -49.36 22.78
N THR A 673 16.08 -48.49 22.52
CA THR A 673 16.27 -47.89 21.18
C THR A 673 16.34 -48.93 20.05
N GLN A 674 17.07 -50.03 20.25
CA GLN A 674 17.17 -51.10 19.25
C GLN A 674 15.82 -51.81 19.03
N ASN A 675 15.08 -52.10 20.10
CA ASN A 675 13.76 -52.70 20.02
C ASN A 675 12.75 -51.74 19.36
N TRP A 676 12.86 -50.44 19.62
CA TRP A 676 12.04 -49.43 18.94
C TRP A 676 12.28 -49.43 17.43
N VAL A 677 13.54 -49.49 16.99
CA VAL A 677 13.91 -49.54 15.57
C VAL A 677 13.34 -50.79 14.90
N GLU A 678 13.52 -51.96 15.52
CA GLU A 678 13.04 -53.24 14.99
C GLU A 678 11.51 -53.31 14.95
N ALA A 679 10.85 -52.97 16.05
CA ALA A 679 9.38 -53.00 16.15
C ALA A 679 8.73 -51.99 15.20
N SER A 680 9.28 -50.78 15.10
CA SER A 680 8.75 -49.75 14.21
C SER A 680 8.91 -50.12 12.74
N ALA A 681 9.93 -50.90 12.37
CA ALA A 681 10.17 -51.32 10.99
C ALA A 681 9.37 -52.56 10.58
N LYS A 682 9.18 -53.51 11.50
CA LYS A 682 8.57 -54.82 11.22
C LYS A 682 7.15 -54.71 10.66
N ASP A 683 6.34 -53.84 11.25
CA ASP A 683 4.92 -53.69 10.93
C ASP A 683 4.59 -52.30 10.35
N ASP A 684 5.59 -51.63 9.75
CA ASP A 684 5.40 -50.33 9.15
C ASP A 684 4.53 -50.41 7.89
N ILE A 685 3.38 -49.72 7.92
CA ILE A 685 2.40 -49.70 6.83
C ILE A 685 3.02 -49.15 5.52
N CYS A 686 4.04 -48.31 5.64
CA CYS A 686 4.73 -47.71 4.49
C CYS A 686 6.01 -48.47 4.07
N GLY A 687 6.32 -49.61 4.70
CA GLY A 687 7.50 -50.42 4.39
C GLY A 687 8.83 -49.72 4.69
N LYS A 688 8.88 -48.81 5.67
CA LYS A 688 10.11 -48.12 6.08
C LYS A 688 11.11 -49.13 6.66
N PRO A 689 12.35 -49.22 6.14
CA PRO A 689 13.35 -50.15 6.66
C PRO A 689 13.88 -49.71 8.04
N ALA A 690 14.48 -50.62 8.80
CA ALA A 690 15.10 -50.31 10.11
C ALA A 690 16.07 -49.10 10.05
N ALA A 691 16.86 -48.98 8.97
CA ALA A 691 17.76 -47.84 8.76
C ALA A 691 17.02 -46.48 8.76
N TRP A 692 15.76 -46.44 8.34
CA TRP A 692 14.92 -45.24 8.41
C TRP A 692 14.70 -44.83 9.86
N PHE A 693 14.34 -45.75 10.74
CA PHE A 693 14.07 -45.48 12.15
C PHE A 693 15.36 -45.18 12.92
N GLN A 694 16.43 -45.93 12.64
CA GLN A 694 17.76 -45.67 13.20
C GLN A 694 18.20 -44.22 12.96
N ALA A 695 17.97 -43.68 11.76
CA ALA A 695 18.30 -42.30 11.42
C ALA A 695 17.50 -41.24 12.20
N ARG A 696 16.38 -41.61 12.86
CA ARG A 696 15.53 -40.70 13.66
C ARG A 696 15.86 -40.72 15.14
N VAL A 697 16.63 -41.70 15.62
CA VAL A 697 17.10 -41.73 17.01
C VAL A 697 17.78 -40.42 17.40
N ILE A 698 18.58 -39.85 16.49
CA ILE A 698 19.26 -38.56 16.73
C ILE A 698 18.29 -37.37 16.88
N TRP A 699 17.08 -37.45 16.29
CA TRP A 699 16.07 -36.39 16.46
C TRP A 699 15.48 -36.46 17.86
N PHE A 700 15.16 -37.67 18.33
CA PHE A 700 14.69 -37.88 19.70
C PHE A 700 15.75 -37.51 20.72
N GLN A 701 17.02 -37.82 20.46
CA GLN A 701 18.12 -37.36 21.30
C GLN A 701 18.18 -35.83 21.36
N GLY A 702 18.09 -35.14 20.22
CA GLY A 702 18.03 -33.67 20.21
C GLY A 702 16.83 -33.11 21.00
N ILE A 703 15.68 -33.78 20.97
CA ILE A 703 14.53 -33.40 21.80
C ILE A 703 14.84 -33.59 23.30
N CYS A 704 15.50 -34.68 23.68
CA CYS A 704 15.96 -34.91 25.06
C CYS A 704 16.96 -33.84 25.51
N ASP A 705 17.84 -33.41 24.60
CA ASP A 705 18.86 -32.39 24.85
C ASP A 705 18.26 -30.96 24.87
N GLY A 706 16.96 -30.81 24.58
CA GLY A 706 16.24 -29.54 24.62
C GLY A 706 16.31 -28.72 23.34
N ASP A 707 16.83 -29.27 22.24
CA ASP A 707 16.98 -28.55 20.95
C ASP A 707 15.64 -27.98 20.46
N ALA A 708 14.54 -28.68 20.74
CA ALA A 708 13.21 -28.30 20.29
C ALA A 708 12.40 -27.50 21.34
N ALA A 709 12.95 -27.22 22.52
CA ALA A 709 12.19 -26.70 23.66
C ALA A 709 12.13 -25.16 23.74
N THR A 710 12.90 -24.45 22.92
CA THR A 710 12.97 -22.98 22.98
C THR A 710 11.67 -22.35 22.46
N VAL A 711 11.10 -21.44 23.24
CA VAL A 711 9.90 -20.65 22.91
C VAL A 711 10.26 -19.17 22.80
N ASP A 712 9.72 -18.49 21.79
CA ASP A 712 9.85 -17.05 21.60
C ASP A 712 8.50 -16.38 21.28
N ILE A 713 8.37 -15.10 21.64
CA ILE A 713 7.15 -14.30 21.51
C ILE A 713 6.99 -13.64 20.13
N ALA A 714 7.98 -13.73 19.24
CA ALA A 714 7.95 -13.06 17.95
C ALA A 714 6.75 -13.49 17.10
N LEU A 715 6.42 -14.79 17.07
CA LEU A 715 5.24 -15.26 16.33
C LEU A 715 3.95 -14.65 16.89
N GLN A 716 3.79 -14.61 18.22
CA GLN A 716 2.65 -13.95 18.86
C GLN A 716 2.57 -12.47 18.48
N THR A 717 3.71 -11.80 18.45
CA THR A 717 3.79 -10.37 18.12
C THR A 717 3.39 -10.11 16.66
N LEU A 718 3.81 -10.97 15.74
CA LEU A 718 3.44 -10.88 14.32
C LEU A 718 1.95 -11.14 14.10
N LEU A 719 1.38 -12.12 14.79
CA LEU A 719 -0.05 -12.44 14.70
C LEU A 719 -0.93 -11.40 15.39
N GLY A 720 -0.40 -10.65 16.36
CA GLY A 720 -1.19 -9.76 17.23
C GLY A 720 -2.11 -10.51 18.21
N ARG A 721 -1.91 -11.82 18.35
CA ARG A 721 -2.69 -12.74 19.20
C ARG A 721 -1.82 -13.91 19.64
N ARG A 722 -2.19 -14.57 20.74
CA ARG A 722 -1.54 -15.82 21.17
C ARG A 722 -1.64 -16.88 20.04
N PRO A 723 -0.53 -17.47 19.60
CA PRO A 723 -0.55 -18.61 18.67
C PRO A 723 -1.19 -19.83 19.34
N ALA A 724 -1.76 -20.73 18.55
CA ALA A 724 -2.31 -21.97 19.07
C ALA A 724 -1.19 -22.90 19.58
N SER A 725 -1.45 -23.65 20.66
CA SER A 725 -0.52 -24.67 21.11
C SER A 725 -0.46 -25.85 20.14
N GLY A 726 0.56 -26.71 20.27
CA GLY A 726 0.65 -27.98 19.55
C GLY A 726 -0.62 -28.83 19.72
N PRO A 727 -1.01 -29.17 20.96
CA PRO A 727 -2.24 -29.91 21.26
C PRO A 727 -3.52 -29.30 20.66
N GLU A 728 -3.68 -27.97 20.71
CA GLU A 728 -4.85 -27.29 20.14
C GLU A 728 -4.86 -27.41 18.61
N THR A 729 -3.71 -27.18 17.97
CA THR A 729 -3.56 -27.26 16.52
C THR A 729 -3.80 -28.69 16.03
N LEU A 730 -3.24 -29.69 16.73
CA LEU A 730 -3.40 -31.10 16.42
C LEU A 730 -4.86 -31.55 16.54
N GLN A 731 -5.56 -31.14 17.59
CA GLN A 731 -6.99 -31.46 17.75
C GLN A 731 -7.83 -30.86 16.61
N ARG A 732 -7.57 -29.61 16.21
CA ARG A 732 -8.28 -29.00 15.07
C ARG A 732 -7.99 -29.75 13.77
N LEU A 733 -6.73 -30.14 13.56
CA LEU A 733 -6.30 -30.90 12.37
C LEU A 733 -7.04 -32.24 12.28
N LEU A 734 -7.00 -33.05 13.34
CA LEU A 734 -7.61 -34.39 13.35
C LEU A 734 -9.15 -34.36 13.40
N LYS A 735 -9.76 -33.30 13.95
CA LYS A 735 -11.21 -33.11 13.83
C LYS A 735 -11.65 -32.77 12.40
N LYS A 736 -10.79 -32.10 11.63
CA LYS A 736 -11.04 -31.76 10.23
C LYS A 736 -10.74 -32.94 9.31
N ASP A 737 -9.67 -33.67 9.59
CA ASP A 737 -9.19 -34.81 8.82
C ASP A 737 -8.67 -35.89 9.79
N GLY A 738 -9.56 -36.81 10.18
CA GLY A 738 -9.25 -37.87 11.13
C GLY A 738 -8.25 -38.90 10.60
N ASP A 739 -8.09 -38.96 9.28
CA ASP A 739 -7.17 -39.86 8.57
C ASP A 739 -5.93 -39.14 8.06
N TYR A 740 -5.64 -37.96 8.63
CA TYR A 740 -4.52 -37.13 8.21
C TYR A 740 -3.20 -37.90 8.25
N THR A 741 -2.43 -37.81 7.17
CA THR A 741 -1.05 -38.30 7.12
C THR A 741 -0.10 -37.23 6.61
N TRP A 742 1.16 -37.30 7.03
CA TRP A 742 2.20 -36.42 6.52
C TRP A 742 2.90 -37.03 5.32
N HIS A 743 3.05 -36.29 4.23
CA HIS A 743 3.65 -36.78 2.99
C HIS A 743 5.06 -37.39 3.15
N GLN A 744 5.88 -36.90 4.09
CA GLN A 744 7.22 -37.49 4.36
C GLN A 744 7.17 -38.71 5.29
N ASN A 745 6.02 -39.00 5.91
CA ASN A 745 5.85 -40.22 6.69
C ASN A 745 5.81 -41.46 5.79
N HIS A 746 5.43 -41.26 4.53
CA HIS A 746 5.47 -42.26 3.47
C HIS A 746 6.86 -42.25 2.81
N MET A 747 7.43 -43.44 2.58
CA MET A 747 8.51 -43.58 1.60
C MET A 747 7.86 -43.49 0.22
N SER A 748 8.53 -42.82 -0.73
CA SER A 748 8.12 -42.83 -2.13
C SER A 748 8.19 -44.29 -2.61
N VAL A 749 7.10 -45.05 -2.53
CA VAL A 749 6.95 -46.25 -3.34
C VAL A 749 6.96 -45.74 -4.76
N GLY A 750 7.97 -46.11 -5.54
CA GLY A 750 8.21 -45.57 -6.88
C GLY A 750 6.90 -45.42 -7.66
N LYS A 751 6.59 -44.19 -8.04
CA LYS A 751 5.72 -43.90 -9.19
C LYS A 751 6.59 -43.57 -10.37
#